data_AF-A0A9E4CJL3-F1
#
_entry.id   AF-A0A9E4CJL3-F1
#
_cell.length_a   1.000
_cell.length_b   1.000
_cell.length_c   1.000
_cell.angle_alpha   90.00
_cell.angle_beta   90.00
_cell.angle_gamma   90.00
#
_symmetry.space_group_name_H-M   'P 1'
#
loop_
_entity.id
_entity.type
_entity.pdbx_description
1 polymer ?
#
loop_
_entity_poly.entity_id
_entity_poly.type
_entity_poly.pdbx_seq_one_letter_code
_entity_poly.pdbx_strand_id
1 'polypeptide(L)'
;MNVKKCFHLVKAVLVIVMIGFTGCERDINLLEPAEYPTNPDIFIDGFSGGLDYQAFLNTKLDAITIDTDDKYAGESSLRITVPSEGDPSGFFSGGAFVAPGARDLSGYDALTFWAKASMVAPLGLVGFGNDNSGSSLYPASRSDITLTTAWQKFVVPIPDAGRLAAEKGMFQYSVGAFEKAGFYVWFDEVQFEKLGTVAQPRAVITSDVVSGEVGETISVGVTGVIYNVGGADVTVNAAPAYFTFVSSDESVARVGADGTITGVSVGSAEITVRLGSVEVADRITVNVLTPAPRPTTPAPAPTADPADVISMFSNAYTNVPIDTWDTNWLFSTAELQDIQVAGDDVKKYTELNFVGIEFATQTIDASDMTHFHLDIWTPNPTAAPAVFKVLLIDFGPNGVFDGGDDSQHELTFTSPLLATESWVSLDIPLADFTGLTSRAHLAQLVLSGDLSTVYVDNVYFRRGGGGTSTEPTEAAPAPTQPAANVVSLFSNAYTNVPVDTWSAEWDNADVADLQVAGDDTKLYTNLVFAGIEFTTQTVDASAMSHFHLDIWTPNSTAAPAIFKIKLVDFGADGAFGGGDDVEHELTLDATTTPAIASESWVGLDIPLADFTGLTTTGHLAQLIISGDLSTLYVDNIYFYTSGGGTGTEPATPAPTPTFAAGDVISLFSNPYSNVTVDTWSADWDNADVADVQVSGNDTKLYTNLVFAGIEFTSQTIDATDMTHFHMQIWTPDPSAPPAVFRVKLVDFGADGAFGGGDDVEHELTFDEGTTPALAAGAWITFNIPLSDFTGLVTRGHVAQLIIVGDPFPDTVYVDNVLFHK
;
A
#
# COMPACT_ATOMS: atom_id res chain seq x y z
N MET A 1 71.79 -55.63 38.07
CA MET A 1 70.62 -56.45 37.75
C MET A 1 69.85 -55.75 36.62
N ASN A 2 69.34 -56.55 35.66
CA ASN A 2 68.91 -56.21 34.30
C ASN A 2 67.95 -55.02 34.09
N VAL A 3 68.34 -54.07 33.22
CA VAL A 3 67.42 -53.27 32.35
C VAL A 3 68.09 -52.98 30.99
N LYS A 4 68.65 -54.00 30.32
CA LYS A 4 69.38 -53.84 29.04
C LYS A 4 68.68 -54.47 27.81
N LYS A 5 67.39 -54.81 27.89
CA LYS A 5 66.66 -55.46 26.77
C LYS A 5 65.41 -54.75 26.25
N CYS A 6 65.09 -53.52 26.70
CA CYS A 6 63.91 -52.78 26.20
C CYS A 6 64.23 -51.61 25.24
N PHE A 7 65.50 -51.32 24.95
CA PHE A 7 65.90 -50.10 24.22
C PHE A 7 66.37 -50.33 22.76
N HIS A 8 66.26 -51.55 22.23
CA HIS A 8 66.69 -51.87 20.85
C HIS A 8 65.54 -52.20 19.89
N LEU A 9 64.28 -52.26 20.36
CA LEU A 9 63.13 -52.45 19.47
C LEU A 9 62.48 -51.12 19.04
N VAL A 10 62.69 -50.02 19.78
CA VAL A 10 62.12 -48.69 19.45
C VAL A 10 62.99 -47.90 18.46
N LYS A 11 64.28 -48.22 18.33
CA LYS A 11 65.17 -47.58 17.33
C LYS A 11 65.11 -48.19 15.93
N ALA A 12 64.59 -49.41 15.77
CA ALA A 12 64.42 -50.04 14.46
C ALA A 12 63.15 -49.59 13.74
N VAL A 13 62.11 -49.18 14.48
CA VAL A 13 60.85 -48.67 13.89
C VAL A 13 60.95 -47.19 13.51
N LEU A 14 61.81 -46.40 14.17
CA LEU A 14 61.99 -44.98 13.85
C LEU A 14 62.93 -44.72 12.64
N VAL A 15 63.77 -45.68 12.25
CA VAL A 15 64.70 -45.54 11.11
C VAL A 15 64.08 -46.01 9.79
N ILE A 16 63.06 -46.90 9.83
CA ILE A 16 62.32 -47.30 8.61
C ILE A 16 61.25 -46.26 8.22
N VAL A 17 60.85 -45.36 9.12
CA VAL A 17 59.98 -44.21 8.80
C VAL A 17 60.78 -42.99 8.27
N MET A 18 62.12 -43.04 8.30
CA MET A 18 63.01 -41.96 7.85
C MET A 18 63.78 -42.28 6.55
N ILE A 19 63.34 -43.27 5.76
CA ILE A 19 63.85 -43.53 4.38
C ILE A 19 62.67 -43.54 3.39
N GLY A 20 61.72 -42.61 3.56
CA GLY A 20 60.53 -42.48 2.70
C GLY A 20 60.24 -41.06 2.22
N PHE A 21 61.16 -40.11 2.41
CA PHE A 21 61.00 -38.72 1.97
C PHE A 21 62.19 -38.24 1.12
N THR A 22 62.64 -39.07 0.19
CA THR A 22 63.22 -38.59 -1.07
C THR A 22 62.17 -38.78 -2.17
N GLY A 23 60.95 -38.29 -1.92
CA GLY A 23 60.01 -38.00 -2.98
C GLY A 23 60.46 -36.68 -3.59
N CYS A 24 60.66 -36.66 -4.90
CA CYS A 24 60.87 -35.42 -5.65
C CYS A 24 59.87 -34.37 -5.16
N GLU A 25 60.35 -33.24 -4.64
CA GLU A 25 59.55 -32.02 -4.70
C GLU A 25 59.28 -31.80 -6.19
N ARG A 26 58.07 -32.15 -6.63
CA ARG A 26 57.59 -31.74 -7.95
C ARG A 26 57.44 -30.23 -7.86
N ASP A 27 58.27 -29.54 -8.63
CA ASP A 27 58.10 -28.12 -8.91
C ASP A 27 56.73 -27.94 -9.60
N ILE A 28 55.71 -27.62 -8.80
CA ILE A 28 54.33 -27.38 -9.26
C ILE A 28 54.21 -26.10 -10.10
N ASN A 29 55.28 -25.29 -10.20
CA ASN A 29 55.33 -24.10 -11.05
C ASN A 29 55.65 -24.43 -12.52
N LEU A 30 55.85 -25.70 -12.88
CA LEU A 30 56.08 -26.18 -14.25
C LEU A 30 54.86 -26.85 -14.91
N LEU A 31 53.69 -26.86 -14.24
CA LEU A 31 52.45 -27.36 -14.83
C LEU A 31 51.66 -26.17 -15.37
N GLU A 32 51.87 -25.85 -16.64
CA GLU A 32 50.94 -25.01 -17.39
C GLU A 32 49.53 -25.64 -17.28
N PRO A 33 48.47 -24.84 -17.10
CA PRO A 33 47.10 -25.35 -17.12
C PRO A 33 46.87 -26.21 -18.36
N ALA A 34 46.16 -27.33 -18.22
CA ALA A 34 45.80 -28.14 -19.38
C ALA A 34 44.95 -27.28 -20.34
N GLU A 35 45.46 -27.04 -21.55
CA GLU A 35 44.76 -26.29 -22.58
C GLU A 35 43.57 -27.10 -23.12
N TYR A 36 42.48 -26.41 -23.46
CA TYR A 36 41.36 -27.04 -24.13
C TYR A 36 41.76 -27.44 -25.56
N PRO A 37 41.30 -28.59 -26.07
CA PRO A 37 41.60 -29.02 -27.43
C PRO A 37 41.05 -28.03 -28.46
N THR A 38 41.85 -27.68 -29.46
CA THR A 38 41.47 -26.79 -30.56
C THR A 38 40.91 -27.57 -31.75
N ASN A 39 40.24 -28.71 -31.55
CA ASN A 39 39.76 -29.54 -32.66
C ASN A 39 38.54 -28.86 -33.35
N PRO A 40 38.64 -28.47 -34.63
CA PRO A 40 37.54 -27.81 -35.32
C PRO A 40 36.44 -28.76 -35.79
N ASP A 41 36.76 -30.04 -35.95
CA ASP A 41 35.91 -30.99 -36.67
C ASP A 41 34.69 -31.36 -35.86
N ILE A 42 33.53 -31.43 -36.50
CA ILE A 42 32.26 -31.87 -35.89
C ILE A 42 31.79 -33.14 -36.60
N PHE A 43 31.58 -33.04 -37.91
CA PHE A 43 31.24 -34.16 -38.78
C PHE A 43 31.94 -33.97 -40.12
N ILE A 44 32.93 -34.82 -40.43
CA ILE A 44 33.58 -34.87 -41.74
C ILE A 44 33.02 -36.10 -42.47
N ASP A 45 33.59 -37.28 -42.23
CA ASP A 45 33.06 -38.58 -42.69
C ASP A 45 32.39 -39.39 -41.58
N GLY A 46 32.18 -38.73 -40.45
CA GLY A 46 31.72 -39.28 -39.18
C GLY A 46 31.93 -38.26 -38.07
N PHE A 47 31.29 -38.50 -36.92
CA PHE A 47 31.42 -37.59 -35.78
C PHE A 47 32.85 -37.55 -35.24
N SER A 48 33.33 -36.33 -34.97
CA SER A 48 34.55 -36.16 -34.19
C SER A 48 34.41 -36.81 -32.81
N GLY A 49 35.49 -37.40 -32.30
CA GLY A 49 35.45 -38.23 -31.11
C GLY A 49 34.87 -37.51 -29.88
N GLY A 50 33.91 -38.15 -29.23
CA GLY A 50 33.37 -37.73 -27.93
C GLY A 50 32.12 -36.84 -27.97
N LEU A 51 31.68 -36.37 -29.14
CA LEU A 51 30.46 -35.55 -29.24
C LEU A 51 29.22 -36.36 -28.83
N ASP A 52 28.39 -35.75 -27.99
CA ASP A 52 27.10 -36.28 -27.57
C ASP A 52 25.97 -35.50 -28.24
N TYR A 53 24.97 -36.21 -28.75
CA TYR A 53 23.80 -35.57 -29.35
C TYR A 53 22.70 -35.41 -28.30
N GLN A 54 22.33 -34.15 -28.04
CA GLN A 54 21.31 -33.80 -27.09
C GLN A 54 20.08 -33.25 -27.82
N ALA A 55 19.03 -34.06 -27.83
CA ALA A 55 17.74 -33.76 -28.43
C ALA A 55 17.01 -32.60 -27.74
N PHE A 56 16.40 -31.70 -28.51
CA PHE A 56 15.48 -30.70 -27.97
C PHE A 56 14.11 -31.31 -27.65
N LEU A 57 13.34 -30.66 -26.78
CA LEU A 57 12.00 -31.11 -26.42
C LEU A 57 11.11 -31.25 -27.66
N ASN A 58 10.36 -32.36 -27.75
CA ASN A 58 9.47 -32.71 -28.87
C ASN A 58 10.14 -33.00 -30.23
N THR A 59 11.47 -33.12 -30.28
CA THR A 59 12.15 -33.57 -31.50
C THR A 59 11.83 -35.03 -31.82
N LYS A 60 11.86 -35.36 -33.11
CA LYS A 60 11.96 -36.74 -33.58
C LYS A 60 13.28 -37.35 -33.12
N LEU A 61 13.21 -38.33 -32.22
CA LEU A 61 14.39 -38.89 -31.52
C LEU A 61 15.26 -39.79 -32.41
N ASP A 62 14.70 -40.37 -33.46
CA ASP A 62 15.36 -41.24 -34.44
C ASP A 62 15.69 -40.51 -35.76
N ALA A 63 15.76 -39.17 -35.74
CA ALA A 63 15.94 -38.37 -36.95
C ALA A 63 17.35 -38.47 -37.58
N ILE A 64 18.38 -38.76 -36.79
CA ILE A 64 19.79 -38.73 -37.21
C ILE A 64 20.24 -40.08 -37.76
N THR A 65 20.79 -40.06 -38.97
CA THR A 65 21.41 -41.22 -39.62
C THR A 65 22.67 -40.79 -40.38
N ILE A 66 23.58 -41.73 -40.64
CA ILE A 66 24.73 -41.52 -41.52
C ILE A 66 24.39 -42.07 -42.91
N ASP A 67 24.66 -41.30 -43.95
CA ASP A 67 24.35 -41.65 -45.34
C ASP A 67 25.64 -41.76 -46.16
N THR A 68 25.86 -42.91 -46.79
CA THR A 68 27.06 -43.17 -47.60
C THR A 68 26.85 -42.92 -49.08
N ASP A 69 25.62 -42.65 -49.52
CA ASP A 69 25.29 -42.45 -50.94
C ASP A 69 25.28 -40.95 -51.25
N ASP A 70 24.48 -40.18 -50.51
CA ASP A 70 24.32 -38.74 -50.68
C ASP A 70 25.32 -37.95 -49.82
N LYS A 71 26.50 -37.68 -50.36
CA LYS A 71 27.59 -36.91 -49.70
C LYS A 71 28.18 -35.84 -50.62
N TYR A 72 28.76 -34.80 -50.04
CA TYR A 72 29.49 -33.76 -50.76
C TYR A 72 30.93 -34.19 -51.01
N ALA A 73 31.62 -34.66 -49.97
CA ALA A 73 33.00 -35.14 -50.03
C ALA A 73 33.14 -36.48 -49.28
N GLY A 74 34.33 -37.09 -49.38
CA GLY A 74 34.68 -38.27 -48.58
C GLY A 74 33.80 -39.51 -48.74
N GLU A 75 33.51 -40.16 -47.61
CA GLU A 75 32.85 -41.46 -47.45
C GLU A 75 31.39 -41.37 -47.01
N SER A 76 30.99 -40.36 -46.22
CA SER A 76 29.60 -40.25 -45.73
C SER A 76 29.17 -38.83 -45.36
N SER A 77 27.87 -38.61 -45.19
CA SER A 77 27.27 -37.37 -44.70
C SER A 77 26.31 -37.61 -43.53
N LEU A 78 25.98 -36.56 -42.79
CA LEU A 78 24.97 -36.57 -41.74
C LEU A 78 23.58 -36.31 -42.35
N ARG A 79 22.69 -37.30 -42.30
CA ARG A 79 21.30 -37.16 -42.77
C ARG A 79 20.32 -37.00 -41.61
N ILE A 80 19.50 -35.97 -41.69
CA ILE A 80 18.40 -35.66 -40.79
C ILE A 80 17.06 -35.98 -41.48
N THR A 81 16.21 -36.74 -40.80
CA THR A 81 14.84 -37.05 -41.23
C THR A 81 13.86 -36.11 -40.58
N VAL A 82 13.29 -35.18 -41.35
CA VAL A 82 12.31 -34.19 -40.88
C VAL A 82 10.91 -34.80 -40.91
N PRO A 83 10.17 -34.83 -39.79
CA PRO A 83 8.80 -35.35 -39.74
C PRO A 83 7.82 -34.49 -40.54
N SER A 84 6.72 -35.09 -41.00
CA SER A 84 5.56 -34.36 -41.54
C SER A 84 4.71 -33.74 -40.44
N GLU A 85 3.81 -32.81 -40.79
CA GLU A 85 2.83 -32.27 -39.83
C GLU A 85 1.98 -33.41 -39.23
N GLY A 86 1.89 -33.47 -37.90
CA GLY A 86 1.11 -34.49 -37.17
C GLY A 86 1.81 -35.84 -36.98
N ASP A 87 3.10 -35.98 -37.31
CA ASP A 87 3.85 -37.20 -37.01
C ASP A 87 3.94 -37.43 -35.48
N PRO A 88 3.51 -38.58 -34.95
CA PRO A 88 3.52 -38.85 -33.51
C PRO A 88 4.92 -39.07 -32.93
N SER A 89 5.95 -39.27 -33.78
CA SER A 89 7.33 -39.49 -33.35
C SER A 89 8.09 -38.20 -33.03
N GLY A 90 7.54 -37.03 -33.35
CA GLY A 90 8.08 -35.72 -33.05
C GLY A 90 7.56 -34.64 -33.99
N PHE A 91 7.50 -33.39 -33.54
CA PHE A 91 6.93 -32.29 -34.34
C PHE A 91 7.94 -31.66 -35.31
N PHE A 92 9.23 -31.83 -35.03
CA PHE A 92 10.34 -31.32 -35.82
C PHE A 92 11.59 -32.17 -35.56
N SER A 93 12.71 -31.87 -36.22
CA SER A 93 14.02 -32.46 -35.91
C SER A 93 15.00 -31.39 -35.46
N GLY A 94 15.54 -31.52 -34.25
CA GLY A 94 16.53 -30.58 -33.74
C GLY A 94 17.21 -31.03 -32.45
N GLY A 95 18.42 -30.53 -32.25
CA GLY A 95 19.25 -30.80 -31.09
C GLY A 95 20.62 -30.14 -31.21
N ALA A 96 21.45 -30.37 -30.20
CA ALA A 96 22.81 -29.88 -30.12
C ALA A 96 23.82 -31.04 -30.01
N PHE A 97 24.92 -30.94 -30.74
CA PHE A 97 26.10 -31.78 -30.58
C PHE A 97 27.05 -31.11 -29.61
N VAL A 98 27.26 -31.76 -28.47
CA VAL A 98 27.95 -31.20 -27.31
C VAL A 98 29.25 -31.95 -27.08
N ALA A 99 30.34 -31.22 -26.90
CA ALA A 99 31.62 -31.80 -26.54
C ALA A 99 31.62 -32.23 -25.05
N PRO A 100 32.22 -33.39 -24.71
CA PRO A 100 32.20 -33.93 -23.35
C PRO A 100 33.11 -33.11 -22.41
N GLY A 101 34.10 -32.42 -22.98
CA GLY A 101 34.83 -31.31 -22.39
C GLY A 101 34.84 -30.14 -23.37
N ALA A 102 35.11 -28.93 -22.87
CA ALA A 102 35.14 -27.75 -23.71
C ALA A 102 36.28 -27.79 -24.74
N ARG A 103 36.10 -27.07 -25.85
CA ARG A 103 37.11 -26.82 -26.89
C ARG A 103 37.46 -25.34 -26.92
N ASP A 104 38.72 -25.04 -27.24
CA ASP A 104 39.13 -23.68 -27.54
C ASP A 104 38.89 -23.41 -29.03
N LEU A 105 37.87 -22.58 -29.30
CA LEU A 105 37.49 -22.17 -30.64
C LEU A 105 37.93 -20.73 -30.96
N SER A 106 38.72 -20.09 -30.10
CA SER A 106 39.12 -18.69 -30.26
C SER A 106 40.02 -18.40 -31.47
N GLY A 107 40.58 -19.45 -32.08
CA GLY A 107 41.38 -19.37 -33.30
C GLY A 107 40.58 -19.23 -34.61
N TYR A 108 39.27 -19.50 -34.60
CA TYR A 108 38.39 -19.58 -35.77
C TYR A 108 37.56 -18.31 -35.97
N ASP A 109 36.98 -18.13 -37.16
CA ASP A 109 36.09 -16.99 -37.47
C ASP A 109 34.71 -17.42 -38.00
N ALA A 110 34.51 -18.71 -38.30
CA ALA A 110 33.22 -19.24 -38.72
C ALA A 110 33.03 -20.72 -38.40
N LEU A 111 31.79 -21.12 -38.16
CA LEU A 111 31.33 -22.49 -38.41
C LEU A 111 30.94 -22.60 -39.89
N THR A 112 31.40 -23.64 -40.57
CA THR A 112 31.04 -23.92 -41.96
C THR A 112 30.51 -25.33 -42.11
N PHE A 113 29.71 -25.52 -43.15
CA PHE A 113 29.18 -26.82 -43.54
C PHE A 113 28.68 -26.77 -44.97
N TRP A 114 28.66 -27.92 -45.63
CA TRP A 114 27.88 -28.14 -46.84
C TRP A 114 26.53 -28.70 -46.46
N ALA A 115 25.46 -28.21 -47.10
CA ALA A 115 24.12 -28.78 -46.89
C ALA A 115 23.29 -28.80 -48.18
N LYS A 116 22.35 -29.75 -48.22
CA LYS A 116 21.25 -29.81 -49.19
C LYS A 116 20.01 -30.44 -48.53
N ALA A 117 18.86 -30.33 -49.18
CA ALA A 117 17.63 -30.99 -48.77
C ALA A 117 17.00 -31.79 -49.93
N SER A 118 16.08 -32.72 -49.63
CA SER A 118 15.41 -33.52 -50.67
C SER A 118 14.38 -32.72 -51.47
N MET A 119 14.05 -31.51 -50.99
CA MET A 119 13.23 -30.51 -51.65
C MET A 119 13.73 -29.11 -51.25
N VAL A 120 13.26 -28.06 -51.94
CA VAL A 120 13.53 -26.69 -51.51
C VAL A 120 12.72 -26.41 -50.25
N ALA A 121 13.40 -26.13 -49.14
CA ALA A 121 12.78 -25.90 -47.84
C ALA A 121 13.72 -25.07 -46.93
N PRO A 122 13.19 -24.32 -45.96
CA PRO A 122 14.00 -23.61 -44.99
C PRO A 122 14.60 -24.56 -43.94
N LEU A 123 15.87 -24.36 -43.63
CA LEU A 123 16.49 -24.82 -42.39
C LEU A 123 16.20 -23.77 -41.32
N GLY A 124 15.30 -24.12 -40.39
CA GLY A 124 14.75 -23.17 -39.41
C GLY A 124 15.83 -22.54 -38.54
N LEU A 125 16.78 -23.33 -38.04
CA LEU A 125 17.92 -22.83 -37.27
C LEU A 125 19.16 -23.70 -37.50
N VAL A 126 20.33 -23.07 -37.55
CA VAL A 126 21.64 -23.75 -37.51
C VAL A 126 22.71 -22.86 -36.87
N GLY A 127 23.59 -23.43 -36.04
CA GLY A 127 24.56 -22.62 -35.32
C GLY A 127 25.45 -23.43 -34.38
N PHE A 128 25.97 -22.76 -33.36
CA PHE A 128 26.82 -23.33 -32.32
C PHE A 128 26.62 -22.58 -31.00
N GLY A 129 27.28 -23.03 -29.93
CA GLY A 129 27.30 -22.38 -28.63
C GLY A 129 26.13 -22.75 -27.71
N ASN A 130 25.14 -23.52 -28.17
CA ASN A 130 24.15 -24.16 -27.30
C ASN A 130 24.64 -25.54 -26.87
N ASP A 131 24.86 -25.72 -25.57
CA ASP A 131 25.25 -27.00 -24.96
C ASP A 131 24.07 -27.73 -24.30
N ASN A 132 22.84 -27.24 -24.53
CA ASN A 132 21.57 -27.77 -24.05
C ASN A 132 21.49 -27.92 -22.51
N SER A 133 22.30 -27.12 -21.79
CA SER A 133 22.29 -27.05 -20.32
C SER A 133 21.26 -26.06 -19.75
N GLY A 134 20.71 -25.18 -20.60
CA GLY A 134 19.93 -24.02 -20.17
C GLY A 134 20.77 -22.84 -19.67
N SER A 135 22.10 -22.96 -19.68
CA SER A 135 23.04 -21.94 -19.17
C SER A 135 24.09 -21.48 -20.19
N SER A 136 23.88 -21.80 -21.47
CA SER A 136 24.83 -21.47 -22.54
C SER A 136 24.98 -19.96 -22.72
N LEU A 137 26.21 -19.46 -22.66
CA LEU A 137 26.50 -18.01 -22.69
C LEU A 137 26.67 -17.47 -24.10
N TYR A 138 27.20 -18.26 -25.03
CA TYR A 138 27.62 -17.80 -26.35
C TYR A 138 26.91 -18.46 -27.55
N PRO A 139 25.61 -18.79 -27.50
CA PRO A 139 24.92 -19.30 -28.68
C PRO A 139 24.94 -18.27 -29.82
N ALA A 140 25.23 -18.74 -31.02
CA ALA A 140 25.17 -17.97 -32.25
C ALA A 140 24.59 -18.83 -33.37
N SER A 141 23.66 -18.27 -34.15
CA SER A 141 22.93 -19.05 -35.16
C SER A 141 22.48 -18.22 -36.34
N ARG A 142 22.16 -18.92 -37.42
CA ARG A 142 21.39 -18.39 -38.55
C ARG A 142 20.04 -19.08 -38.56
N SER A 143 19.02 -18.33 -38.98
CA SER A 143 17.66 -18.83 -39.11
C SER A 143 17.19 -18.75 -40.56
N ASP A 144 16.22 -19.61 -40.89
CA ASP A 144 15.49 -19.64 -42.17
C ASP A 144 16.39 -19.64 -43.41
N ILE A 145 17.53 -20.35 -43.33
CA ILE A 145 18.40 -20.54 -44.49
C ILE A 145 17.67 -21.44 -45.48
N THR A 146 17.43 -20.96 -46.70
CA THR A 146 16.84 -21.79 -47.76
C THR A 146 17.84 -22.85 -48.22
N LEU A 147 17.50 -24.12 -48.04
CA LEU A 147 18.21 -25.25 -48.63
C LEU A 147 17.61 -25.57 -50.00
N THR A 148 18.47 -25.99 -50.92
CA THR A 148 18.07 -26.51 -52.23
C THR A 148 18.41 -27.99 -52.35
N THR A 149 18.05 -28.59 -53.49
CA THR A 149 18.42 -29.98 -53.80
C THR A 149 19.88 -30.16 -54.21
N ALA A 150 20.62 -29.06 -54.40
CA ALA A 150 22.06 -29.07 -54.68
C ALA A 150 22.86 -28.76 -53.41
N TRP A 151 24.05 -29.34 -53.31
CA TRP A 151 24.99 -29.03 -52.23
C TRP A 151 25.44 -27.57 -52.30
N GLN A 152 25.33 -26.87 -51.18
CA GLN A 152 25.76 -25.48 -51.03
C GLN A 152 26.59 -25.34 -49.75
N LYS A 153 27.65 -24.53 -49.80
CA LYS A 153 28.43 -24.19 -48.60
C LYS A 153 27.74 -23.05 -47.87
N PHE A 154 27.57 -23.22 -46.56
CA PHE A 154 27.06 -22.20 -45.66
C PHE A 154 28.12 -21.82 -44.64
N VAL A 155 28.03 -20.57 -44.20
CA VAL A 155 28.92 -19.97 -43.22
C VAL A 155 28.04 -19.36 -42.13
N VAL A 156 28.38 -19.67 -40.88
CA VAL A 156 27.86 -19.03 -39.67
C VAL A 156 29.05 -18.31 -39.02
N PRO A 157 29.23 -17.01 -39.31
CA PRO A 157 30.27 -16.20 -38.67
C PRO A 157 30.24 -16.29 -37.14
N ILE A 158 31.42 -16.30 -36.52
CA ILE A 158 31.55 -16.23 -35.06
C ILE A 158 31.53 -14.76 -34.62
N PRO A 159 30.60 -14.32 -33.74
CA PRO A 159 30.51 -12.91 -33.36
C PRO A 159 31.80 -12.36 -32.71
N ASP A 160 32.28 -12.98 -31.63
CA ASP A 160 33.60 -12.68 -31.05
C ASP A 160 34.25 -13.99 -30.65
N ALA A 161 35.19 -14.46 -31.48
CA ALA A 161 35.88 -15.73 -31.25
C ALA A 161 36.66 -15.72 -29.93
N GLY A 162 37.11 -14.56 -29.44
CA GLY A 162 37.82 -14.45 -28.17
C GLY A 162 36.99 -14.91 -26.96
N ARG A 163 35.66 -14.99 -27.10
CA ARG A 163 34.74 -15.52 -26.07
C ARG A 163 34.69 -17.05 -26.01
N LEU A 164 35.16 -17.74 -27.04
CA LEU A 164 35.01 -19.19 -27.19
C LEU A 164 36.26 -19.98 -26.79
N ALA A 165 37.00 -19.53 -25.78
CA ALA A 165 38.18 -20.24 -25.26
C ALA A 165 37.82 -21.58 -24.56
N ALA A 166 36.56 -21.76 -24.19
CA ALA A 166 36.06 -22.96 -23.52
C ALA A 166 34.58 -23.24 -23.87
N GLU A 167 34.32 -23.59 -25.13
CA GLU A 167 32.96 -23.85 -25.63
C GLU A 167 32.63 -25.35 -25.69
N LYS A 168 31.39 -25.73 -25.36
CA LYS A 168 30.90 -27.11 -25.43
C LYS A 168 29.88 -27.35 -26.53
N GLY A 169 29.03 -26.37 -26.85
CA GLY A 169 28.04 -26.46 -27.92
C GLY A 169 28.71 -26.33 -29.28
N MET A 170 28.94 -27.45 -29.95
CA MET A 170 29.74 -27.47 -31.19
C MET A 170 28.89 -27.25 -32.44
N PHE A 171 27.68 -27.81 -32.47
CA PHE A 171 26.76 -27.66 -33.59
C PHE A 171 25.33 -27.80 -33.10
N GLN A 172 24.42 -26.97 -33.57
CA GLN A 172 23.00 -27.09 -33.30
C GLN A 172 22.21 -26.91 -34.59
N TYR A 173 21.06 -27.56 -34.66
CA TYR A 173 20.11 -27.34 -35.75
C TYR A 173 18.67 -27.53 -35.27
N SER A 174 17.73 -26.94 -36.01
CA SER A 174 16.30 -27.21 -35.89
C SER A 174 15.63 -27.05 -37.24
N VAL A 175 14.81 -28.02 -37.63
CA VAL A 175 14.06 -28.02 -38.88
C VAL A 175 12.72 -28.72 -38.70
N GLY A 176 11.64 -28.04 -39.08
CA GLY A 176 10.27 -28.55 -39.04
C GLY A 176 9.74 -28.90 -40.43
N ALA A 177 8.55 -29.50 -40.47
CA ALA A 177 7.84 -29.78 -41.72
C ALA A 177 7.68 -28.50 -42.56
N PHE A 178 7.78 -28.62 -43.88
CA PHE A 178 7.55 -27.51 -44.81
C PHE A 178 6.37 -27.86 -45.71
N GLU A 179 5.39 -26.94 -45.82
CA GLU A 179 4.12 -27.21 -46.51
C GLU A 179 3.46 -28.53 -46.04
N LYS A 180 3.56 -28.81 -44.73
CA LYS A 180 3.06 -30.03 -44.07
C LYS A 180 3.81 -31.32 -44.43
N ALA A 181 4.76 -31.27 -45.34
CA ALA A 181 5.55 -32.42 -45.78
C ALA A 181 6.80 -32.62 -44.91
N GLY A 182 7.10 -33.88 -44.62
CA GLY A 182 8.41 -34.31 -44.12
C GLY A 182 9.40 -34.46 -45.27
N PHE A 183 10.70 -34.33 -44.98
CA PHE A 183 11.77 -34.35 -45.98
C PHE A 183 13.11 -34.73 -45.35
N TYR A 184 14.17 -34.84 -46.15
CA TYR A 184 15.52 -35.11 -45.65
C TYR A 184 16.41 -33.89 -45.81
N VAL A 185 17.29 -33.67 -44.84
CA VAL A 185 18.39 -32.70 -44.90
C VAL A 185 19.70 -33.45 -44.76
N TRP A 186 20.69 -33.12 -45.57
CA TRP A 186 22.04 -33.64 -45.43
C TRP A 186 23.01 -32.52 -45.08
N PHE A 187 23.91 -32.79 -44.15
CA PHE A 187 25.05 -31.96 -43.78
C PHE A 187 26.35 -32.73 -44.02
N ASP A 188 27.38 -32.04 -44.49
CA ASP A 188 28.70 -32.63 -44.72
C ASP A 188 29.78 -31.57 -44.45
N GLU A 189 31.00 -32.00 -44.12
CA GLU A 189 32.15 -31.13 -43.80
C GLU A 189 31.82 -30.05 -42.75
N VAL A 190 31.13 -30.44 -41.67
CA VAL A 190 30.74 -29.57 -40.55
C VAL A 190 31.95 -29.34 -39.65
N GLN A 191 32.48 -28.12 -39.64
CA GLN A 191 33.70 -27.78 -38.90
C GLN A 191 33.83 -26.28 -38.64
N PHE A 192 34.66 -25.91 -37.67
CA PHE A 192 35.10 -24.53 -37.49
C PHE A 192 36.28 -24.20 -38.40
N GLU A 193 36.20 -23.09 -39.13
CA GLU A 193 37.24 -22.62 -40.05
C GLU A 193 37.71 -21.20 -39.70
N LYS A 194 38.93 -20.89 -40.14
CA LYS A 194 39.44 -19.52 -40.21
C LYS A 194 39.47 -19.09 -41.68
N LEU A 195 38.37 -18.54 -42.15
CA LEU A 195 38.16 -18.17 -43.55
C LEU A 195 38.95 -16.92 -43.95
N GLY A 196 39.16 -15.98 -43.01
CA GLY A 196 39.80 -14.69 -43.27
C GLY A 196 38.97 -13.73 -44.14
N THR A 197 37.75 -14.13 -44.51
CA THR A 197 36.81 -13.37 -45.35
C THR A 197 35.61 -12.85 -44.57
N VAL A 198 35.50 -13.16 -43.28
CA VAL A 198 34.51 -12.63 -42.34
C VAL A 198 34.98 -11.24 -41.89
N ALA A 199 34.28 -10.19 -42.32
CA ALA A 199 34.69 -8.81 -42.07
C ALA A 199 33.50 -7.87 -41.87
N GLN A 200 33.80 -6.64 -41.44
CA GLN A 200 32.85 -5.53 -41.28
C GLN A 200 31.63 -5.89 -40.42
N PRO A 201 31.82 -6.31 -39.15
CA PRO A 201 30.71 -6.59 -38.25
C PRO A 201 29.84 -5.33 -38.08
N ARG A 202 28.53 -5.51 -38.18
CA ARG A 202 27.52 -4.49 -37.89
C ARG A 202 26.45 -5.12 -37.00
N ALA A 203 26.08 -4.50 -35.88
CA ALA A 203 25.03 -5.03 -35.02
C ALA A 203 23.66 -4.93 -35.71
N VAL A 204 22.79 -5.89 -35.42
CA VAL A 204 21.36 -5.79 -35.71
C VAL A 204 20.70 -5.15 -34.49
N ILE A 205 20.16 -3.95 -34.68
CA ILE A 205 19.45 -3.18 -33.65
C ILE A 205 17.98 -3.04 -34.06
N THR A 206 17.07 -3.11 -33.08
CA THR A 206 15.63 -2.94 -33.32
C THR A 206 15.20 -1.47 -33.33
N SER A 207 15.94 -0.60 -32.64
CA SER A 207 15.68 0.84 -32.58
C SER A 207 16.97 1.61 -32.28
N ASP A 208 17.09 2.82 -32.83
CA ASP A 208 18.15 3.78 -32.52
C ASP A 208 17.84 4.56 -31.22
N VAL A 209 16.58 4.53 -30.77
CA VAL A 209 16.12 5.19 -29.54
C VAL A 209 15.31 4.20 -28.71
N VAL A 210 15.67 4.07 -27.43
CA VAL A 210 14.93 3.29 -26.45
C VAL A 210 14.64 4.15 -25.22
N SER A 211 13.57 3.82 -24.52
CA SER A 211 13.18 4.51 -23.30
C SER A 211 12.95 3.50 -22.18
N GLY A 212 13.18 3.92 -20.95
CA GLY A 212 12.81 3.19 -19.74
C GLY A 212 12.77 4.12 -18.54
N GLU A 213 12.27 3.65 -17.40
CA GLU A 213 12.16 4.47 -16.20
C GLU A 213 13.40 4.38 -15.30
N VAL A 214 13.54 5.33 -14.37
CA VAL A 214 14.56 5.23 -13.33
C VAL A 214 14.38 3.94 -12.51
N GLY A 215 15.45 3.18 -12.36
CA GLY A 215 15.49 1.90 -11.65
C GLY A 215 15.25 0.69 -12.54
N GLU A 216 14.76 0.87 -13.76
CA GLU A 216 14.49 -0.24 -14.68
C GLU A 216 15.75 -0.71 -15.42
N THR A 217 15.71 -1.98 -15.81
CA THR A 217 16.66 -2.52 -16.80
C THR A 217 16.16 -2.20 -18.21
N ILE A 218 16.97 -1.49 -18.98
CA ILE A 218 16.64 -1.01 -20.32
C ILE A 218 17.31 -1.90 -21.36
N SER A 219 16.53 -2.57 -22.19
CA SER A 219 17.06 -3.36 -23.30
C SER A 219 17.30 -2.47 -24.53
N VAL A 220 18.52 -2.50 -25.05
CA VAL A 220 18.91 -1.76 -26.27
C VAL A 220 18.66 -2.52 -27.56
N GLY A 221 17.97 -3.67 -27.50
CA GLY A 221 17.45 -4.34 -28.69
C GLY A 221 18.50 -4.88 -29.69
N VAL A 222 19.70 -5.20 -29.21
CA VAL A 222 20.74 -5.85 -30.03
C VAL A 222 20.46 -7.35 -30.11
N THR A 223 20.17 -7.86 -31.31
CA THR A 223 19.74 -9.27 -31.51
C THR A 223 20.76 -10.12 -32.27
N GLY A 224 21.74 -9.49 -32.91
CA GLY A 224 22.67 -10.20 -33.78
C GLY A 224 23.73 -9.31 -34.41
N VAL A 225 24.47 -9.89 -35.35
CA VAL A 225 25.52 -9.22 -36.12
C VAL A 225 25.39 -9.59 -37.59
N ILE A 226 25.50 -8.60 -38.46
CA ILE A 226 25.66 -8.73 -39.91
C ILE A 226 27.16 -8.70 -40.21
N TYR A 227 27.61 -9.69 -40.96
CA TYR A 227 28.97 -9.77 -41.46
C TYR A 227 28.98 -9.71 -42.98
N ASN A 228 29.98 -9.05 -43.55
CA ASN A 228 30.33 -9.33 -44.94
C ASN A 228 31.17 -10.61 -45.00
N VAL A 229 30.67 -11.61 -45.73
CA VAL A 229 31.36 -12.89 -45.96
C VAL A 229 31.57 -13.05 -47.45
N GLY A 230 32.81 -12.81 -47.90
CA GLY A 230 33.16 -12.96 -49.32
C GLY A 230 32.35 -12.07 -50.27
N GLY A 231 31.90 -10.89 -49.81
CA GLY A 231 31.15 -9.92 -50.60
C GLY A 231 29.62 -9.96 -50.41
N ALA A 232 29.08 -10.93 -49.66
CA ALA A 232 27.65 -11.00 -49.33
C ALA A 232 27.43 -10.78 -47.84
N ASP A 233 26.33 -10.12 -47.49
CA ASP A 233 25.94 -9.94 -46.08
C ASP A 233 25.30 -11.20 -45.52
N VAL A 234 25.75 -11.59 -44.33
CA VAL A 234 25.28 -12.74 -43.57
C VAL A 234 24.91 -12.28 -42.17
N THR A 235 23.63 -12.40 -41.83
CA THR A 235 23.12 -12.10 -40.49
C THR A 235 23.24 -13.31 -39.59
N VAL A 236 23.76 -13.12 -38.37
CA VAL A 236 23.89 -14.11 -37.31
C VAL A 236 23.17 -13.59 -36.08
N ASN A 237 22.21 -14.35 -35.57
CA ASN A 237 21.64 -14.14 -34.24
C ASN A 237 22.73 -14.43 -33.21
N ALA A 238 22.96 -13.52 -32.27
CA ALA A 238 24.07 -13.63 -31.33
C ALA A 238 23.57 -13.38 -29.90
N ALA A 239 24.03 -14.21 -28.97
CA ALA A 239 23.74 -14.01 -27.56
C ALA A 239 24.22 -12.64 -27.04
N PRO A 240 23.52 -12.03 -26.05
CA PRO A 240 23.92 -10.75 -25.48
C PRO A 240 25.37 -10.72 -24.96
N ALA A 241 25.88 -11.85 -24.46
CA ALA A 241 27.22 -11.94 -23.88
C ALA A 241 28.38 -11.73 -24.88
N TYR A 242 28.10 -11.70 -26.19
CA TYR A 242 29.08 -11.29 -27.18
C TYR A 242 29.34 -9.78 -27.18
N PHE A 243 28.36 -8.99 -26.77
CA PHE A 243 28.42 -7.54 -26.85
C PHE A 243 28.97 -6.94 -25.55
N THR A 244 29.60 -5.78 -25.70
CA THR A 244 29.90 -4.89 -24.58
C THR A 244 29.26 -3.55 -24.86
N PHE A 245 28.70 -2.94 -23.82
CA PHE A 245 28.01 -1.66 -23.90
C PHE A 245 28.82 -0.63 -23.12
N VAL A 246 28.85 0.60 -23.63
CA VAL A 246 29.50 1.73 -22.96
C VAL A 246 28.53 2.90 -23.00
N SER A 247 28.16 3.40 -21.81
CA SER A 247 27.34 4.60 -21.71
C SER A 247 28.19 5.87 -21.84
N SER A 248 27.65 6.88 -22.53
CA SER A 248 28.21 8.23 -22.50
C SER A 248 28.03 8.92 -21.16
N ASP A 249 27.04 8.50 -20.36
CA ASP A 249 26.73 9.04 -19.03
C ASP A 249 26.15 7.95 -18.11
N GLU A 250 27.03 7.35 -17.31
CA GLU A 250 26.70 6.32 -16.32
C GLU A 250 25.84 6.85 -15.15
N SER A 251 25.70 8.18 -15.00
CA SER A 251 24.79 8.77 -14.01
C SER A 251 23.33 8.82 -14.49
N VAL A 252 23.10 8.67 -15.79
CA VAL A 252 21.77 8.58 -16.41
C VAL A 252 21.45 7.13 -16.73
N ALA A 253 22.28 6.44 -17.52
CA ALA A 253 22.10 5.03 -17.87
C ALA A 253 23.40 4.28 -17.58
N ARG A 254 23.36 3.36 -16.63
CA ARG A 254 24.54 2.65 -16.13
C ARG A 254 24.67 1.28 -16.76
N VAL A 255 25.87 0.90 -17.20
CA VAL A 255 26.16 -0.43 -17.73
C VAL A 255 26.79 -1.32 -16.65
N GLY A 256 26.14 -2.44 -16.36
CA GLY A 256 26.62 -3.50 -15.49
C GLY A 256 27.76 -4.32 -16.13
N ALA A 257 28.49 -5.06 -15.29
CA ALA A 257 29.59 -5.92 -15.77
C ALA A 257 29.12 -7.09 -16.66
N ASP A 258 27.85 -7.45 -16.54
CA ASP A 258 27.13 -8.43 -17.36
C ASP A 258 26.54 -7.84 -18.64
N GLY A 259 26.69 -6.53 -18.86
CA GLY A 259 26.13 -5.80 -20.01
C GLY A 259 24.70 -5.30 -19.78
N THR A 260 24.11 -5.53 -18.61
CA THR A 260 22.77 -5.03 -18.26
C THR A 260 22.81 -3.50 -18.15
N ILE A 261 21.86 -2.81 -18.78
CA ILE A 261 21.78 -1.34 -18.74
C ILE A 261 20.66 -0.96 -17.79
N THR A 262 20.94 -0.09 -16.80
CA THR A 262 19.97 0.34 -15.79
C THR A 262 19.76 1.86 -15.85
N GLY A 263 18.51 2.31 -15.85
CA GLY A 263 18.19 3.73 -15.68
C GLY A 263 18.52 4.20 -14.26
N VAL A 264 19.36 5.22 -14.11
CA VAL A 264 19.83 5.74 -12.80
C VAL A 264 19.18 7.07 -12.45
N SER A 265 19.07 7.98 -13.42
CA SER A 265 18.41 9.27 -13.23
C SER A 265 17.79 9.76 -14.53
N VAL A 266 16.79 10.63 -14.42
CA VAL A 266 16.06 11.17 -15.57
C VAL A 266 17.02 11.93 -16.47
N GLY A 267 17.04 11.58 -17.76
CA GLY A 267 17.97 12.17 -18.72
C GLY A 267 18.09 11.36 -20.00
N SER A 268 19.13 11.64 -20.78
CA SER A 268 19.44 10.91 -22.00
C SER A 268 20.92 10.54 -22.03
N ALA A 269 21.24 9.31 -22.44
CA ALA A 269 22.60 8.82 -22.59
C ALA A 269 22.73 8.02 -23.89
N GLU A 270 23.89 8.11 -24.53
CA GLU A 270 24.21 7.36 -25.75
C GLU A 270 24.95 6.07 -25.38
N ILE A 271 24.41 4.93 -25.83
CA ILE A 271 25.03 3.62 -25.66
C ILE A 271 25.82 3.25 -26.92
N THR A 272 27.11 3.00 -26.73
CA THR A 272 27.99 2.46 -27.76
C THR A 272 28.02 0.94 -27.67
N VAL A 273 27.65 0.26 -28.77
CA VAL A 273 27.68 -1.20 -28.86
C VAL A 273 29.00 -1.66 -29.47
N ARG A 274 29.70 -2.57 -28.77
CA ARG A 274 30.99 -3.12 -29.19
C ARG A 274 30.98 -4.63 -29.25
N LEU A 275 31.74 -5.15 -30.20
CA LEU A 275 32.09 -6.56 -30.35
C LEU A 275 33.60 -6.68 -30.23
N GLY A 276 34.07 -7.24 -29.12
CA GLY A 276 35.47 -7.09 -28.69
C GLY A 276 35.86 -5.61 -28.60
N SER A 277 36.85 -5.19 -29.40
CA SER A 277 37.31 -3.79 -29.47
C SER A 277 36.67 -2.96 -30.58
N VAL A 278 35.76 -3.52 -31.38
CA VAL A 278 35.17 -2.87 -32.56
C VAL A 278 33.80 -2.31 -32.22
N GLU A 279 33.55 -1.04 -32.56
CA GLU A 279 32.20 -0.46 -32.52
C GLU A 279 31.40 -0.96 -33.72
N VAL A 280 30.23 -1.54 -33.46
CA VAL A 280 29.47 -2.30 -34.46
C VAL A 280 28.10 -1.69 -34.76
N ALA A 281 27.66 -0.69 -34.01
CA ALA A 281 26.41 0.03 -34.25
C ALA A 281 26.68 1.54 -34.27
N ASP A 282 25.77 2.28 -34.91
CA ASP A 282 25.58 3.68 -34.55
C ASP A 282 25.11 3.76 -33.09
N ARG A 283 25.29 4.93 -32.47
CA ARG A 283 24.97 5.09 -31.05
C ARG A 283 23.46 4.95 -30.83
N ILE A 284 23.09 4.24 -29.76
CA ILE A 284 21.69 4.05 -29.36
C ILE A 284 21.39 5.07 -28.26
N THR A 285 20.42 5.94 -28.49
CA THR A 285 19.95 6.89 -27.47
C THR A 285 19.06 6.18 -26.47
N VAL A 286 19.43 6.21 -25.19
CA VAL A 286 18.62 5.74 -24.06
C VAL A 286 18.04 6.95 -23.35
N ASN A 287 16.71 7.07 -23.34
CA ASN A 287 16.00 8.07 -22.56
C ASN A 287 15.50 7.46 -21.25
N VAL A 288 15.98 7.98 -20.13
CA VAL A 288 15.52 7.58 -18.80
C VAL A 288 14.47 8.57 -18.34
N LEU A 289 13.27 8.06 -18.10
CA LEU A 289 12.09 8.85 -17.74
C LEU A 289 11.85 8.80 -16.23
N THR A 290 11.09 9.78 -15.73
CA THR A 290 10.57 9.72 -14.36
C THR A 290 9.74 8.44 -14.20
N PRO A 291 9.91 7.66 -13.11
CA PRO A 291 9.05 6.52 -12.85
C PRO A 291 7.59 6.94 -12.82
N ALA A 292 6.72 6.16 -13.46
CA ALA A 292 5.29 6.35 -13.30
C ALA A 292 4.94 6.23 -11.80
N PRO A 293 4.10 7.15 -11.26
CA PRO A 293 3.59 7.00 -9.91
C PRO A 293 2.94 5.61 -9.74
N ARG A 294 3.11 5.02 -8.57
CA ARG A 294 2.50 3.74 -8.19
C ARG A 294 2.13 3.77 -6.72
N PRO A 295 1.13 2.99 -6.26
CA PRO A 295 0.79 2.93 -4.86
C PRO A 295 1.98 2.40 -4.05
N THR A 296 2.26 3.03 -2.92
CA THR A 296 3.34 2.63 -1.99
C THR A 296 2.80 2.04 -0.69
N THR A 297 1.54 2.31 -0.39
CA THR A 297 0.76 1.70 0.68
C THR A 297 -0.31 0.80 0.06
N PRO A 298 -0.70 -0.30 0.73
CA PRO A 298 -1.80 -1.14 0.28
C PRO A 298 -3.13 -0.37 0.26
N ALA A 299 -4.15 -0.93 -0.38
CA ALA A 299 -5.50 -0.41 -0.29
C ALA A 299 -6.01 -0.45 1.16
N PRO A 300 -7.01 0.38 1.54
CA PRO A 300 -7.63 0.29 2.85
C PRO A 300 -8.11 -1.14 3.13
N ALA A 301 -7.74 -1.69 4.29
CA ALA A 301 -8.16 -3.05 4.65
C ALA A 301 -9.69 -3.12 4.80
N PRO A 302 -10.37 -4.07 4.14
CA PRO A 302 -11.81 -4.23 4.28
C PRO A 302 -12.23 -4.48 5.73
N THR A 303 -13.33 -3.86 6.16
CA THR A 303 -13.85 -3.95 7.53
C THR A 303 -15.15 -4.74 7.66
N ALA A 304 -15.77 -5.14 6.54
CA ALA A 304 -17.00 -5.92 6.56
C ALA A 304 -16.79 -7.30 7.21
N ASP A 305 -17.81 -7.81 7.90
CA ASP A 305 -17.76 -9.17 8.46
C ASP A 305 -17.58 -10.18 7.31
N PRO A 306 -16.58 -11.08 7.35
CA PRO A 306 -16.40 -12.11 6.33
C PRO A 306 -17.67 -12.95 6.07
N ALA A 307 -18.59 -13.07 7.03
CA ALA A 307 -19.87 -13.77 6.85
C ALA A 307 -20.86 -13.04 5.93
N ASP A 308 -20.64 -11.75 5.70
CA ASP A 308 -21.47 -10.87 4.87
C ASP A 308 -20.81 -10.55 3.53
N VAL A 309 -19.70 -11.21 3.19
CA VAL A 309 -18.89 -10.90 2.02
C VAL A 309 -18.84 -12.09 1.06
N ILE A 310 -19.07 -11.83 -0.23
CA ILE A 310 -18.65 -12.69 -1.34
C ILE A 310 -17.45 -12.03 -2.00
N SER A 311 -16.24 -12.48 -1.64
CA SER A 311 -15.00 -11.88 -2.13
C SER A 311 -14.56 -12.50 -3.45
N MET A 312 -14.27 -11.66 -4.45
CA MET A 312 -13.66 -12.08 -5.72
C MET A 312 -12.14 -11.94 -5.64
N PHE A 313 -11.64 -10.86 -5.03
CA PHE A 313 -10.23 -10.58 -4.84
C PHE A 313 -10.00 -9.72 -3.59
N SER A 314 -9.39 -10.28 -2.56
CA SER A 314 -8.87 -9.56 -1.39
C SER A 314 -7.92 -10.46 -0.62
N ASN A 315 -6.92 -9.87 0.04
CA ASN A 315 -6.09 -10.56 1.01
C ASN A 315 -6.79 -10.75 2.37
N ALA A 316 -7.87 -10.00 2.66
CA ALA A 316 -8.59 -10.04 3.92
C ALA A 316 -9.64 -11.17 4.00
N TYR A 317 -10.12 -11.67 2.86
CA TYR A 317 -11.21 -12.63 2.79
C TYR A 317 -10.84 -13.91 2.04
N THR A 318 -11.69 -14.94 2.15
CA THR A 318 -11.58 -16.12 1.28
C THR A 318 -12.25 -15.83 -0.06
N ASN A 319 -11.47 -15.84 -1.13
CA ASN A 319 -11.94 -15.52 -2.48
C ASN A 319 -12.71 -16.70 -3.12
N VAL A 320 -13.81 -16.40 -3.81
CA VAL A 320 -14.49 -17.34 -4.70
C VAL A 320 -13.69 -17.52 -6.00
N PRO A 321 -13.83 -18.65 -6.70
CA PRO A 321 -13.14 -18.86 -7.97
C PRO A 321 -13.59 -17.86 -9.04
N ILE A 322 -12.63 -17.27 -9.74
CA ILE A 322 -12.84 -16.41 -10.92
C ILE A 322 -12.13 -17.08 -12.10
N ASP A 323 -12.81 -17.21 -13.25
CA ASP A 323 -12.27 -17.92 -14.42
C ASP A 323 -11.07 -17.19 -15.00
N THR A 324 -11.18 -15.87 -15.14
CA THR A 324 -10.09 -15.00 -15.57
C THR A 324 -10.31 -13.55 -15.13
N TRP A 325 -9.21 -12.86 -14.82
CA TRP A 325 -9.18 -11.41 -14.55
C TRP A 325 -8.90 -10.58 -15.81
N ASP A 326 -8.66 -11.23 -16.94
CA ASP A 326 -8.55 -10.63 -18.25
C ASP A 326 -8.96 -11.65 -19.33
N THR A 327 -10.13 -11.45 -19.92
CA THR A 327 -10.67 -12.32 -20.97
C THR A 327 -9.96 -12.18 -22.31
N ASN A 328 -9.11 -11.16 -22.51
CA ASN A 328 -8.48 -10.84 -23.78
C ASN A 328 -9.50 -10.72 -24.93
N TRP A 329 -10.69 -10.18 -24.64
CA TRP A 329 -11.74 -9.98 -25.63
C TRP A 329 -11.24 -9.13 -26.80
N LEU A 330 -11.82 -9.36 -27.98
CA LEU A 330 -11.50 -8.59 -29.17
C LEU A 330 -11.70 -7.09 -28.88
N PHE A 331 -10.67 -6.30 -29.20
CA PHE A 331 -10.57 -4.85 -28.96
C PHE A 331 -10.21 -4.42 -27.54
N SER A 332 -10.10 -5.33 -26.56
CA SER A 332 -9.43 -5.01 -25.29
C SER A 332 -7.96 -4.75 -25.57
N THR A 333 -7.43 -3.66 -25.02
CA THR A 333 -5.99 -3.33 -25.02
C THR A 333 -5.38 -3.52 -23.63
N ALA A 334 -6.19 -3.85 -22.62
CA ALA A 334 -5.72 -3.98 -21.26
C ALA A 334 -4.68 -5.10 -21.11
N GLU A 335 -3.60 -4.80 -20.42
CA GLU A 335 -2.59 -5.76 -20.00
C GLU A 335 -2.66 -5.93 -18.48
N LEU A 336 -2.84 -7.16 -18.01
CA LEU A 336 -2.90 -7.48 -16.59
C LEU A 336 -1.52 -7.90 -16.04
N GLN A 337 -1.14 -7.31 -14.91
CA GLN A 337 -0.01 -7.72 -14.09
C GLN A 337 -0.46 -7.91 -12.63
N ASP A 338 -0.14 -9.06 -12.05
CA ASP A 338 -0.24 -9.27 -10.61
C ASP A 338 1.02 -8.71 -9.93
N ILE A 339 0.83 -7.80 -8.99
CA ILE A 339 1.93 -7.20 -8.22
C ILE A 339 1.64 -7.31 -6.72
N GLN A 340 2.63 -6.96 -5.91
CA GLN A 340 2.42 -6.74 -4.48
C GLN A 340 2.78 -5.32 -4.07
N VAL A 341 1.96 -4.70 -3.23
CA VAL A 341 2.20 -3.40 -2.62
C VAL A 341 2.32 -3.59 -1.11
N ALA A 342 3.53 -3.43 -0.58
CA ALA A 342 3.82 -3.71 0.84
C ALA A 342 3.40 -5.12 1.34
N GLY A 343 3.33 -6.09 0.44
CA GLY A 343 2.96 -7.49 0.74
C GLY A 343 1.48 -7.82 0.48
N ASP A 344 0.67 -6.85 0.08
CA ASP A 344 -0.74 -7.01 -0.31
C ASP A 344 -0.84 -7.25 -1.83
N ASP A 345 -1.67 -8.19 -2.26
CA ASP A 345 -1.77 -8.56 -3.68
C ASP A 345 -2.65 -7.55 -4.43
N VAL A 346 -2.19 -7.05 -5.57
CA VAL A 346 -2.91 -6.02 -6.34
C VAL A 346 -2.97 -6.40 -7.82
N LYS A 347 -4.14 -6.22 -8.45
CA LYS A 347 -4.30 -6.32 -9.92
C LYS A 347 -3.92 -4.99 -10.56
N LYS A 348 -2.86 -4.96 -11.37
CA LYS A 348 -2.49 -3.78 -12.16
C LYS A 348 -2.91 -3.98 -13.60
N TYR A 349 -3.72 -3.07 -14.12
CA TYR A 349 -4.04 -2.98 -15.54
C TYR A 349 -3.27 -1.82 -16.18
N THR A 350 -2.64 -2.06 -17.33
CA THR A 350 -2.05 -1.04 -18.21
C THR A 350 -2.70 -1.06 -19.58
N GLU A 351 -2.57 0.01 -20.37
CA GLU A 351 -3.27 0.18 -21.65
C GLU A 351 -4.79 -0.09 -21.55
N LEU A 352 -5.39 0.18 -20.39
CA LEU A 352 -6.79 -0.11 -20.14
C LEU A 352 -7.69 0.80 -21.00
N ASN A 353 -8.39 0.19 -21.96
CA ASN A 353 -9.56 0.79 -22.60
C ASN A 353 -10.86 0.17 -22.07
N PHE A 354 -10.88 -1.16 -21.95
CA PHE A 354 -11.79 -1.96 -21.15
C PHE A 354 -11.13 -3.31 -20.86
N VAL A 355 -11.54 -3.99 -19.79
CA VAL A 355 -11.16 -5.36 -19.50
C VAL A 355 -12.37 -6.14 -19.01
N GLY A 356 -12.53 -7.36 -19.52
CA GLY A 356 -13.53 -8.30 -19.04
C GLY A 356 -12.94 -9.21 -17.96
N ILE A 357 -13.64 -9.33 -16.85
CA ILE A 357 -13.38 -10.28 -15.76
C ILE A 357 -14.55 -11.27 -15.78
N GLU A 358 -14.26 -12.56 -15.89
CA GLU A 358 -15.27 -13.60 -16.11
C GLU A 358 -15.25 -14.66 -15.01
N PHE A 359 -16.44 -15.03 -14.57
CA PHE A 359 -16.74 -16.04 -13.55
C PHE A 359 -18.02 -16.78 -13.96
N ALA A 360 -18.06 -17.20 -15.22
CA ALA A 360 -19.21 -17.81 -15.87
C ALA A 360 -19.33 -19.31 -15.55
N THR A 361 -18.23 -20.01 -15.21
CA THR A 361 -18.33 -21.42 -14.80
C THR A 361 -18.92 -21.60 -13.41
N GLN A 362 -18.70 -20.63 -12.53
CA GLN A 362 -19.31 -20.54 -11.21
C GLN A 362 -19.84 -19.12 -11.01
N THR A 363 -21.06 -18.88 -11.47
CA THR A 363 -21.73 -17.60 -11.29
C THR A 363 -21.94 -17.27 -9.82
N ILE A 364 -21.96 -15.98 -9.51
CA ILE A 364 -22.14 -15.45 -8.17
C ILE A 364 -23.63 -15.13 -7.96
N ASP A 365 -24.22 -15.73 -6.93
CA ASP A 365 -25.52 -15.31 -6.41
C ASP A 365 -25.31 -14.20 -5.38
N ALA A 366 -25.50 -12.96 -5.82
CA ALA A 366 -25.44 -11.76 -5.00
C ALA A 366 -26.85 -11.24 -4.65
N SER A 367 -27.89 -12.08 -4.71
CA SER A 367 -29.27 -11.68 -4.43
C SER A 367 -29.45 -11.12 -3.02
N ASP A 368 -28.71 -11.68 -2.06
CA ASP A 368 -28.71 -11.25 -0.65
C ASP A 368 -27.71 -10.13 -0.36
N MET A 369 -26.92 -9.70 -1.34
CA MET A 369 -25.94 -8.63 -1.20
C MET A 369 -26.61 -7.28 -1.48
N THR A 370 -26.06 -6.18 -0.94
CA THR A 370 -26.59 -4.83 -1.19
C THR A 370 -25.58 -3.90 -1.83
N HIS A 371 -24.28 -4.20 -1.76
CA HIS A 371 -23.23 -3.39 -2.36
C HIS A 371 -22.21 -4.23 -3.14
N PHE A 372 -21.60 -3.59 -4.13
CA PHE A 372 -20.40 -4.03 -4.81
C PHE A 372 -19.25 -3.08 -4.44
N HIS A 373 -18.18 -3.62 -3.87
CA HIS A 373 -17.00 -2.87 -3.45
C HIS A 373 -15.82 -3.16 -4.38
N LEU A 374 -15.05 -2.11 -4.71
CA LEU A 374 -13.69 -2.22 -5.23
C LEU A 374 -12.82 -1.04 -4.76
N ASP A 375 -11.54 -1.29 -4.50
CA ASP A 375 -10.58 -0.22 -4.30
C ASP A 375 -9.81 0.04 -5.60
N ILE A 376 -9.70 1.32 -5.98
CA ILE A 376 -8.98 1.75 -7.18
C ILE A 376 -7.92 2.79 -6.84
N TRP A 377 -6.73 2.65 -7.42
CA TRP A 377 -5.68 3.66 -7.44
C TRP A 377 -5.23 3.89 -8.88
N THR A 378 -4.98 5.13 -9.28
CA THR A 378 -4.49 5.44 -10.63
C THR A 378 -3.44 6.55 -10.61
N PRO A 379 -2.36 6.43 -11.41
CA PRO A 379 -1.43 7.54 -11.63
C PRO A 379 -1.95 8.51 -12.70
N ASN A 380 -3.03 8.15 -13.41
CA ASN A 380 -3.58 9.00 -14.46
C ASN A 380 -4.32 10.20 -13.84
N PRO A 381 -4.30 11.38 -14.49
CA PRO A 381 -5.15 12.51 -14.10
C PRO A 381 -6.64 12.14 -14.13
N THR A 382 -7.37 12.33 -13.03
CA THR A 382 -8.81 12.01 -12.91
C THR A 382 -9.73 13.20 -13.17
N ALA A 383 -9.17 14.38 -13.42
CA ALA A 383 -9.94 15.58 -13.76
C ALA A 383 -10.73 15.38 -15.07
N ALA A 384 -11.88 16.05 -15.19
CA ALA A 384 -12.70 15.98 -16.39
C ALA A 384 -11.87 16.27 -17.66
N PRO A 385 -12.04 15.49 -18.74
CA PRO A 385 -13.16 14.59 -19.00
C PRO A 385 -12.98 13.13 -18.55
N ALA A 386 -11.92 12.79 -17.84
CA ALA A 386 -11.59 11.40 -17.53
C ALA A 386 -12.68 10.71 -16.68
N VAL A 387 -13.03 9.47 -17.06
CA VAL A 387 -13.99 8.63 -16.32
C VAL A 387 -13.44 7.23 -16.03
N PHE A 388 -13.99 6.60 -15.00
CA PHE A 388 -13.87 5.15 -14.73
C PHE A 388 -15.26 4.54 -14.69
N LYS A 389 -15.41 3.31 -15.18
CA LYS A 389 -16.71 2.67 -15.35
C LYS A 389 -16.68 1.24 -14.87
N VAL A 390 -17.80 0.85 -14.26
CA VAL A 390 -18.05 -0.50 -13.76
C VAL A 390 -19.34 -1.00 -14.38
N LEU A 391 -19.26 -2.11 -15.09
CA LEU A 391 -20.41 -2.81 -15.66
C LEU A 391 -20.52 -4.20 -15.04
N LEU A 392 -21.69 -4.52 -14.49
CA LEU A 392 -22.04 -5.85 -14.00
C LEU A 392 -23.03 -6.51 -14.93
N ILE A 393 -22.87 -7.82 -15.16
CA ILE A 393 -23.70 -8.62 -16.07
C ILE A 393 -24.16 -9.89 -15.35
N ASP A 394 -25.47 -10.13 -15.36
CA ASP A 394 -26.15 -11.33 -14.87
C ASP A 394 -26.70 -12.12 -16.06
N PHE A 395 -26.44 -13.43 -16.10
CA PHE A 395 -26.90 -14.32 -17.20
C PHE A 395 -28.36 -14.76 -17.05
N GLY A 396 -29.14 -14.07 -16.22
CA GLY A 396 -30.56 -14.34 -16.03
C GLY A 396 -30.84 -15.69 -15.38
N PRO A 397 -32.13 -16.03 -15.17
CA PRO A 397 -32.53 -17.28 -14.51
C PRO A 397 -32.04 -18.57 -15.17
N ASN A 398 -31.73 -18.56 -16.47
CA ASN A 398 -31.22 -19.77 -17.15
C ASN A 398 -29.72 -20.02 -16.92
N GLY A 399 -28.96 -19.04 -16.44
CA GLY A 399 -27.52 -19.13 -16.20
C GLY A 399 -26.67 -19.27 -17.48
N VAL A 400 -27.16 -18.81 -18.62
CA VAL A 400 -26.52 -18.95 -19.94
C VAL A 400 -26.45 -17.60 -20.63
N PHE A 401 -25.25 -17.22 -21.06
CA PHE A 401 -25.01 -16.00 -21.83
C PHE A 401 -25.81 -15.97 -23.14
N ASP A 402 -26.36 -14.80 -23.47
CA ASP A 402 -27.18 -14.53 -24.66
C ASP A 402 -28.41 -15.45 -24.74
N GLY A 403 -28.97 -15.81 -23.58
CA GLY A 403 -30.18 -16.61 -23.43
C GLY A 403 -31.47 -15.83 -23.66
N GLY A 404 -31.37 -14.50 -23.74
CA GLY A 404 -32.48 -13.56 -23.91
C GLY A 404 -33.09 -13.07 -22.60
N ASP A 405 -32.51 -13.46 -21.46
CA ASP A 405 -32.87 -13.06 -20.09
C ASP A 405 -31.69 -12.40 -19.34
N ASP A 406 -30.55 -12.23 -20.00
CA ASP A 406 -29.40 -11.49 -19.50
C ASP A 406 -29.76 -10.05 -19.11
N SER A 407 -29.16 -9.54 -18.04
CA SER A 407 -29.34 -8.17 -17.59
C SER A 407 -28.00 -7.54 -17.22
N GLN A 408 -27.87 -6.23 -17.44
CA GLN A 408 -26.62 -5.53 -17.22
C GLN A 408 -26.83 -4.03 -16.99
N HIS A 409 -25.93 -3.39 -16.27
CA HIS A 409 -25.90 -1.94 -16.14
C HIS A 409 -24.48 -1.42 -15.93
N GLU A 410 -24.15 -0.29 -16.57
CA GLU A 410 -22.85 0.38 -16.42
C GLU A 410 -23.02 1.64 -15.59
N LEU A 411 -22.19 1.79 -14.57
CA LEU A 411 -22.04 3.02 -13.79
C LEU A 411 -20.76 3.74 -14.20
N THR A 412 -20.80 5.08 -14.11
CA THR A 412 -19.68 5.96 -14.46
C THR A 412 -19.29 6.79 -13.24
N PHE A 413 -18.01 6.79 -12.91
CA PHE A 413 -17.40 7.50 -11.80
C PHE A 413 -16.43 8.57 -12.34
N THR A 414 -16.44 9.75 -11.71
CA THR A 414 -15.61 10.90 -12.09
C THR A 414 -15.01 11.59 -10.86
N SER A 415 -14.06 12.50 -11.04
CA SER A 415 -13.68 13.45 -9.98
C SER A 415 -14.90 14.25 -9.48
N PRO A 416 -14.98 14.63 -8.18
CA PRO A 416 -13.97 14.46 -7.13
C PRO A 416 -13.97 13.09 -6.44
N LEU A 417 -14.88 12.17 -6.79
CA LEU A 417 -14.88 10.82 -6.21
C LEU A 417 -13.60 10.07 -6.61
N LEU A 418 -13.20 10.15 -7.89
CA LEU A 418 -11.90 9.63 -8.34
C LEU A 418 -10.76 10.61 -8.00
N ALA A 419 -9.70 10.10 -7.40
CA ALA A 419 -8.51 10.87 -7.03
C ALA A 419 -7.25 10.31 -7.70
N THR A 420 -6.43 11.19 -8.29
CA THR A 420 -5.11 10.84 -8.82
C THR A 420 -4.15 10.52 -7.68
N GLU A 421 -3.35 9.47 -7.86
CA GLU A 421 -2.30 9.03 -6.95
C GLU A 421 -2.77 8.68 -5.52
N SER A 422 -4.06 8.37 -5.33
CA SER A 422 -4.64 7.97 -4.04
C SER A 422 -5.58 6.76 -4.21
N TRP A 423 -5.67 5.93 -3.17
CA TRP A 423 -6.64 4.84 -3.14
C TRP A 423 -8.04 5.41 -2.91
N VAL A 424 -8.99 4.96 -3.71
CA VAL A 424 -10.40 5.32 -3.63
C VAL A 424 -11.20 4.03 -3.46
N SER A 425 -11.98 3.96 -2.39
CA SER A 425 -12.93 2.87 -2.16
C SER A 425 -14.27 3.20 -2.82
N LEU A 426 -14.65 2.42 -3.82
CA LEU A 426 -15.97 2.51 -4.44
C LEU A 426 -16.85 1.43 -3.83
N ASP A 427 -17.70 1.83 -2.89
CA ASP A 427 -18.69 0.96 -2.25
C ASP A 427 -20.08 1.27 -2.82
N ILE A 428 -20.44 0.55 -3.87
CA ILE A 428 -21.48 0.92 -4.82
C ILE A 428 -22.78 0.20 -4.48
N PRO A 429 -23.88 0.90 -4.18
CA PRO A 429 -25.18 0.27 -3.99
C PRO A 429 -25.58 -0.54 -5.23
N LEU A 430 -25.91 -1.82 -5.05
CA LEU A 430 -26.38 -2.67 -6.15
C LEU A 430 -27.71 -2.17 -6.75
N ALA A 431 -28.45 -1.33 -6.01
CA ALA A 431 -29.67 -0.68 -6.49
C ALA A 431 -29.40 0.36 -7.60
N ASP A 432 -28.20 0.93 -7.66
CA ASP A 432 -27.83 1.93 -8.66
C ASP A 432 -27.65 1.29 -10.06
N PHE A 433 -27.40 -0.02 -10.10
CA PHE A 433 -27.38 -0.81 -11.33
C PHE A 433 -28.80 -1.05 -11.86
N THR A 434 -29.52 0.01 -12.21
CA THR A 434 -30.96 -0.03 -12.53
C THR A 434 -31.35 -0.95 -13.71
N GLY A 435 -30.40 -1.29 -14.58
CA GLY A 435 -30.58 -2.25 -15.69
C GLY A 435 -30.25 -3.71 -15.34
N LEU A 436 -29.68 -3.96 -14.16
CA LEU A 436 -29.35 -5.28 -13.62
C LEU A 436 -30.59 -5.84 -12.91
N THR A 437 -31.50 -6.43 -13.69
CA THR A 437 -32.83 -6.88 -13.22
C THR A 437 -32.78 -8.14 -12.36
N SER A 438 -31.64 -8.86 -12.38
CA SER A 438 -31.35 -10.05 -11.58
C SER A 438 -29.91 -9.96 -11.05
N ARG A 439 -29.66 -10.63 -9.92
CA ARG A 439 -28.33 -10.74 -9.29
C ARG A 439 -28.01 -12.18 -8.87
N ALA A 440 -28.81 -13.14 -9.33
CA ALA A 440 -28.73 -14.55 -8.92
C ALA A 440 -27.64 -15.32 -9.68
N HIS A 441 -27.22 -14.81 -10.84
CA HIS A 441 -26.23 -15.43 -11.71
C HIS A 441 -25.31 -14.36 -12.32
N LEU A 442 -24.72 -13.52 -11.47
CA LEU A 442 -23.65 -12.62 -11.92
C LEU A 442 -22.52 -13.46 -12.50
N ALA A 443 -22.04 -13.08 -13.67
CA ALA A 443 -21.07 -13.89 -14.42
C ALA A 443 -19.90 -13.07 -14.96
N GLN A 444 -20.08 -11.75 -15.12
CA GLN A 444 -19.05 -10.88 -15.68
C GLN A 444 -19.03 -9.51 -14.99
N LEU A 445 -17.80 -8.99 -14.85
CA LEU A 445 -17.48 -7.63 -14.45
C LEU A 445 -16.65 -7.01 -15.57
N VAL A 446 -16.99 -5.79 -15.99
CA VAL A 446 -16.19 -5.04 -16.97
C VAL A 446 -15.75 -3.73 -16.33
N LEU A 447 -14.44 -3.51 -16.33
CA LEU A 447 -13.82 -2.24 -15.95
C LEU A 447 -13.43 -1.50 -17.23
N SER A 448 -13.80 -0.23 -17.36
CA SER A 448 -13.47 0.57 -18.55
C SER A 448 -13.34 2.06 -18.23
N GLY A 449 -12.93 2.88 -19.19
CA GLY A 449 -12.85 4.33 -19.02
C GLY A 449 -11.68 4.97 -19.76
N ASP A 450 -11.27 6.14 -19.28
CA ASP A 450 -10.15 6.93 -19.84
C ASP A 450 -8.83 6.74 -19.05
N LEU A 451 -8.86 5.98 -17.96
CA LEU A 451 -7.70 5.71 -17.10
C LEU A 451 -6.91 4.53 -17.67
N SER A 452 -5.83 4.81 -18.40
CA SER A 452 -5.02 3.78 -19.06
C SER A 452 -4.24 2.89 -18.08
N THR A 453 -4.04 3.31 -16.84
CA THR A 453 -3.37 2.54 -15.79
C THR A 453 -4.20 2.61 -14.50
N VAL A 454 -4.65 1.45 -14.03
CA VAL A 454 -5.37 1.34 -12.76
C VAL A 454 -4.83 0.17 -11.95
N TYR A 455 -4.80 0.34 -10.65
CA TYR A 455 -4.48 -0.67 -9.66
C TYR A 455 -5.79 -0.96 -8.93
N VAL A 456 -6.18 -2.23 -8.89
CA VAL A 456 -7.45 -2.70 -8.35
C VAL A 456 -7.16 -3.68 -7.23
N ASP A 457 -7.86 -3.49 -6.13
CA ASP A 457 -7.80 -4.35 -4.95
C ASP A 457 -9.19 -4.47 -4.32
N ASN A 458 -9.34 -5.40 -3.38
CA ASN A 458 -10.54 -5.60 -2.57
C ASN A 458 -11.85 -5.58 -3.39
N VAL A 459 -11.95 -6.47 -4.39
CA VAL A 459 -13.15 -6.63 -5.21
C VAL A 459 -14.08 -7.65 -4.55
N TYR A 460 -15.23 -7.20 -4.05
CA TYR A 460 -16.18 -8.09 -3.39
C TYR A 460 -17.62 -7.56 -3.42
N PHE A 461 -18.59 -8.46 -3.33
CA PHE A 461 -19.96 -8.10 -2.97
C PHE A 461 -20.10 -8.20 -1.47
N ARG A 462 -20.83 -7.26 -0.87
CA ARG A 462 -21.17 -7.35 0.54
C ARG A 462 -22.66 -7.19 0.74
N ARG A 463 -23.17 -7.92 1.72
CA ARG A 463 -24.37 -7.50 2.43
C ARG A 463 -23.95 -6.22 3.15
N GLY A 464 -24.78 -5.19 3.10
CA GLY A 464 -24.77 -4.22 4.19
C GLY A 464 -24.84 -5.07 5.45
N GLY A 465 -23.82 -5.00 6.32
CA GLY A 465 -23.52 -6.06 7.28
C GLY A 465 -24.75 -6.57 8.03
N GLY A 466 -24.68 -7.77 8.57
CA GLY A 466 -25.54 -8.26 9.63
C GLY A 466 -25.42 -7.38 10.88
N GLY A 467 -25.96 -6.17 10.74
CA GLY A 467 -25.70 -4.96 11.52
C GLY A 467 -26.18 -3.68 10.82
N THR A 468 -26.59 -3.69 9.54
CA THR A 468 -27.28 -2.56 8.91
C THR A 468 -28.75 -2.63 9.22
N SER A 469 -29.08 -2.21 10.43
CA SER A 469 -30.21 -1.32 10.58
C SER A 469 -30.30 -0.41 9.34
N THR A 470 -31.36 -0.49 8.53
CA THR A 470 -31.70 0.60 7.60
C THR A 470 -32.35 1.76 8.33
N GLU A 471 -32.76 1.50 9.56
CA GLU A 471 -33.37 2.38 10.54
C GLU A 471 -32.77 2.02 11.91
N PRO A 472 -32.54 2.95 12.84
CA PRO A 472 -32.02 2.60 14.16
C PRO A 472 -32.98 1.62 14.86
N THR A 473 -32.44 0.60 15.54
CA THR A 473 -33.26 -0.35 16.34
C THR A 473 -33.41 0.04 17.80
N GLU A 474 -32.55 0.94 18.28
CA GLU A 474 -32.60 1.54 19.61
C GLU A 474 -32.92 3.03 19.47
N ALA A 475 -33.67 3.58 20.42
CA ALA A 475 -33.95 5.01 20.46
C ALA A 475 -32.66 5.83 20.63
N ALA A 476 -32.68 7.11 20.26
CA ALA A 476 -31.59 8.02 20.57
C ALA A 476 -31.35 8.07 22.10
N PRO A 477 -30.10 8.33 22.55
CA PRO A 477 -29.79 8.46 23.97
C PRO A 477 -30.71 9.48 24.64
N ALA A 478 -31.36 9.10 25.74
CA ALA A 478 -32.25 10.01 26.46
C ALA A 478 -31.44 11.21 27.01
N PRO A 479 -31.84 12.46 26.70
CA PRO A 479 -31.14 13.64 27.20
C PRO A 479 -31.09 13.68 28.72
N THR A 480 -29.94 14.07 29.26
CA THR A 480 -29.70 14.09 30.71
C THR A 480 -29.69 15.50 31.31
N GLN A 481 -29.76 16.55 30.47
CA GLN A 481 -29.76 17.93 30.95
C GLN A 481 -31.03 18.20 31.78
N PRO A 482 -30.95 18.97 32.88
CA PRO A 482 -32.13 19.37 33.64
C PRO A 482 -33.06 20.20 32.75
N ALA A 483 -34.34 19.87 32.75
CA ALA A 483 -35.34 20.57 31.92
C ALA A 483 -35.39 22.11 32.14
N ALA A 484 -34.91 22.62 33.28
CA ALA A 484 -34.81 24.06 33.53
C ALA A 484 -33.71 24.76 32.70
N ASN A 485 -32.76 24.01 32.18
CA ASN A 485 -31.58 24.47 31.45
C ASN A 485 -31.70 24.23 29.94
N VAL A 486 -32.88 23.83 29.47
CA VAL A 486 -33.10 23.36 28.11
C VAL A 486 -34.24 24.12 27.46
N VAL A 487 -34.03 24.55 26.22
CA VAL A 487 -35.09 24.97 25.29
C VAL A 487 -35.16 23.94 24.18
N SER A 488 -36.19 23.08 24.24
CA SER A 488 -36.32 21.92 23.34
C SER A 488 -37.18 22.25 22.12
N LEU A 489 -36.68 21.95 20.92
CA LEU A 489 -37.46 21.97 19.67
C LEU A 489 -38.12 20.61 19.44
N PHE A 490 -37.41 19.52 19.72
CA PHE A 490 -37.88 18.15 19.55
C PHE A 490 -37.17 17.19 20.50
N SER A 491 -37.91 16.61 21.44
CA SER A 491 -37.44 15.54 22.31
C SER A 491 -38.63 14.96 23.07
N ASN A 492 -38.59 13.67 23.39
CA ASN A 492 -39.54 13.03 24.30
C ASN A 492 -39.27 13.35 25.78
N ALA A 493 -38.05 13.78 26.12
CA ALA A 493 -37.65 14.06 27.50
C ALA A 493 -38.10 15.43 28.02
N TYR A 494 -38.36 16.39 27.12
CA TYR A 494 -38.64 17.78 27.45
C TYR A 494 -39.99 18.28 26.91
N THR A 495 -40.43 19.41 27.45
CA THR A 495 -41.56 20.14 26.85
C THR A 495 -41.04 20.96 25.67
N ASN A 496 -41.48 20.61 24.46
CA ASN A 496 -41.03 21.26 23.23
C ASN A 496 -41.72 22.62 23.01
N VAL A 497 -40.97 23.61 22.53
CA VAL A 497 -41.52 24.86 22.00
C VAL A 497 -42.12 24.61 20.61
N PRO A 498 -43.05 25.46 20.13
CA PRO A 498 -43.65 25.27 18.81
C PRO A 498 -42.63 25.38 17.67
N VAL A 499 -42.72 24.46 16.71
CA VAL A 499 -42.01 24.49 15.43
C VAL A 499 -43.07 24.56 14.33
N ASP A 500 -42.92 25.50 13.39
CA ASP A 500 -43.89 25.75 12.31
C ASP A 500 -43.85 24.64 11.26
N THR A 501 -42.63 24.26 10.83
CA THR A 501 -42.41 23.14 9.90
C THR A 501 -41.06 22.47 10.14
N TRP A 502 -41.03 21.15 9.90
CA TRP A 502 -39.81 20.31 9.96
C TRP A 502 -39.16 20.13 8.58
N SER A 503 -39.82 20.59 7.52
CA SER A 503 -39.30 20.67 6.16
C SER A 503 -40.04 21.81 5.46
N ALA A 504 -39.30 22.83 5.05
CA ALA A 504 -39.84 24.06 4.49
C ALA A 504 -40.10 23.92 2.99
N GLU A 505 -41.05 24.68 2.43
CA GLU A 505 -41.41 24.58 1.00
C GLU A 505 -40.24 24.87 0.03
N TRP A 506 -39.19 25.52 0.53
CA TRP A 506 -38.00 25.90 -0.23
C TRP A 506 -36.85 24.89 -0.12
N ASP A 507 -37.02 23.83 0.66
CA ASP A 507 -35.99 22.82 0.88
C ASP A 507 -35.99 21.70 -0.17
N ASN A 508 -35.08 20.74 -0.01
CA ASN A 508 -35.02 19.53 -0.83
C ASN A 508 -34.72 18.32 0.06
N ALA A 509 -35.75 17.89 0.78
CA ALA A 509 -35.78 16.65 1.55
C ALA A 509 -37.23 16.16 1.69
N ASP A 510 -37.42 14.87 1.90
CA ASP A 510 -38.68 14.30 2.38
C ASP A 510 -38.56 14.08 3.89
N VAL A 511 -39.51 14.60 4.68
CA VAL A 511 -39.56 14.38 6.14
C VAL A 511 -40.74 13.49 6.53
N ALA A 512 -40.51 12.55 7.44
CA ALA A 512 -41.53 11.69 8.03
C ALA A 512 -41.34 11.57 9.55
N ASP A 513 -42.46 11.41 10.26
CA ASP A 513 -42.47 11.02 11.68
C ASP A 513 -42.53 9.50 11.79
N LEU A 514 -41.67 8.92 12.63
CA LEU A 514 -41.73 7.51 13.00
C LEU A 514 -41.40 7.32 14.48
N GLN A 515 -41.53 6.09 14.96
CA GLN A 515 -41.07 5.73 16.30
C GLN A 515 -39.97 4.69 16.25
N VAL A 516 -38.85 4.94 16.94
CA VAL A 516 -37.77 3.97 17.13
C VAL A 516 -37.77 3.50 18.58
N ALA A 517 -37.98 2.19 18.78
CA ALA A 517 -38.09 1.60 20.12
C ALA A 517 -39.14 2.30 21.04
N GLY A 518 -40.11 3.00 20.47
CA GLY A 518 -41.14 3.75 21.18
C GLY A 518 -40.82 5.22 21.44
N ASP A 519 -39.64 5.71 21.02
CA ASP A 519 -39.28 7.12 21.03
C ASP A 519 -39.62 7.80 19.70
N ASP A 520 -39.97 9.09 19.70
CA ASP A 520 -40.43 9.77 18.49
C ASP A 520 -39.21 10.28 17.72
N THR A 521 -39.10 9.96 16.43
CA THR A 521 -37.91 10.30 15.63
C THR A 521 -38.32 10.92 14.30
N LYS A 522 -37.57 11.92 13.85
CA LYS A 522 -37.71 12.52 12.51
C LYS A 522 -36.84 11.74 11.52
N LEU A 523 -37.41 11.32 10.40
CA LEU A 523 -36.70 10.70 9.29
C LEU A 523 -36.66 11.64 8.11
N TYR A 524 -35.46 12.02 7.70
CA TYR A 524 -35.20 12.71 6.44
C TYR A 524 -34.70 11.70 5.39
N THR A 525 -35.32 11.71 4.22
CA THR A 525 -34.87 10.96 3.03
C THR A 525 -34.75 11.90 1.84
N ASN A 526 -33.96 11.53 0.82
CA ASN A 526 -33.62 12.43 -0.30
C ASN A 526 -33.03 13.76 0.19
N LEU A 527 -32.36 13.76 1.34
CA LEU A 527 -31.84 14.97 1.97
C LEU A 527 -30.69 15.54 1.14
N VAL A 528 -30.92 16.69 0.53
CA VAL A 528 -29.88 17.58 0.02
C VAL A 528 -29.71 18.75 1.00
N PHE A 529 -30.83 19.34 1.41
CA PHE A 529 -30.93 20.26 2.54
C PHE A 529 -32.38 20.32 3.02
N ALA A 530 -32.61 20.45 4.32
CA ALA A 530 -33.92 20.59 4.94
C ALA A 530 -33.99 21.85 5.80
N GLY A 531 -35.10 22.59 5.69
CA GLY A 531 -35.37 23.79 6.47
C GLY A 531 -36.35 23.52 7.60
N ILE A 532 -35.91 23.72 8.84
CA ILE A 532 -36.75 23.62 10.04
C ILE A 532 -37.04 25.05 10.51
N GLU A 533 -38.31 25.46 10.47
CA GLU A 533 -38.71 26.85 10.75
C GLU A 533 -39.55 26.94 12.03
N PHE A 534 -39.20 27.89 12.88
CA PHE A 534 -39.90 28.26 14.11
C PHE A 534 -40.01 29.79 14.18
N THR A 535 -40.55 30.35 13.11
CA THR A 535 -40.65 31.78 12.82
C THR A 535 -41.84 32.46 13.50
N THR A 536 -42.93 31.72 13.76
CA THR A 536 -44.10 32.25 14.49
C THR A 536 -43.75 32.52 15.96
N GLN A 537 -42.88 31.68 16.52
CA GLN A 537 -42.34 31.83 17.87
C GLN A 537 -40.85 31.52 17.84
N THR A 538 -40.04 32.55 17.65
CA THR A 538 -38.59 32.43 17.69
C THR A 538 -38.09 31.98 19.06
N VAL A 539 -36.91 31.35 19.07
CA VAL A 539 -36.23 30.86 20.26
C VAL A 539 -35.23 31.90 20.74
N ASP A 540 -35.38 32.31 22.00
CA ASP A 540 -34.36 33.06 22.72
C ASP A 540 -33.38 32.07 23.36
N ALA A 541 -32.22 31.87 22.70
CA ALA A 541 -31.12 31.06 23.18
C ALA A 541 -29.98 31.91 23.78
N SER A 542 -30.23 33.19 24.13
CA SER A 542 -29.21 34.09 24.66
C SER A 542 -28.61 33.63 26.00
N ALA A 543 -29.34 32.82 26.76
CA ALA A 543 -28.88 32.20 28.01
C ALA A 543 -28.30 30.78 27.83
N MET A 544 -28.31 30.24 26.60
CA MET A 544 -27.81 28.91 26.27
C MET A 544 -26.36 29.00 25.81
N SER A 545 -25.63 27.90 25.93
CA SER A 545 -24.23 27.80 25.54
C SER A 545 -23.99 26.82 24.40
N HIS A 546 -24.90 25.86 24.21
CA HIS A 546 -24.73 24.74 23.31
C HIS A 546 -26.04 24.46 22.55
N PHE A 547 -25.88 23.98 21.33
CA PHE A 547 -26.92 23.37 20.52
C PHE A 547 -26.68 21.85 20.51
N HIS A 548 -27.73 21.07 20.73
CA HIS A 548 -27.70 19.61 20.73
C HIS A 548 -28.65 19.04 19.69
N LEU A 549 -28.22 17.94 19.07
CA LEU A 549 -28.97 17.13 18.11
C LEU A 549 -28.40 15.70 18.16
N ASP A 550 -29.25 14.69 18.26
CA ASP A 550 -28.87 13.31 18.00
C ASP A 550 -29.12 12.96 16.53
N ILE A 551 -28.12 12.42 15.84
CA ILE A 551 -28.24 11.91 14.47
C ILE A 551 -27.92 10.43 14.39
N TRP A 552 -28.61 9.72 13.50
CA TRP A 552 -28.25 8.38 13.07
C TRP A 552 -28.42 8.31 11.56
N THR A 553 -27.47 7.69 10.86
CA THR A 553 -27.54 7.55 9.40
C THR A 553 -27.09 6.16 8.96
N PRO A 554 -27.75 5.54 7.98
CA PRO A 554 -27.23 4.35 7.31
C PRO A 554 -26.24 4.72 6.19
N ASN A 555 -26.07 6.00 5.84
CA ASN A 555 -25.12 6.44 4.83
C ASN A 555 -23.69 6.37 5.37
N SER A 556 -22.72 6.08 4.50
CA SER A 556 -21.30 6.17 4.85
C SER A 556 -20.93 7.61 5.25
N THR A 557 -20.22 7.75 6.37
CA THR A 557 -19.66 9.03 6.84
C THR A 557 -18.17 9.17 6.54
N ALA A 558 -17.55 8.20 5.86
CA ALA A 558 -16.15 8.29 5.47
C ALA A 558 -15.91 9.43 4.46
N ALA A 559 -14.73 10.03 4.49
CA ALA A 559 -14.36 11.10 3.56
C ALA A 559 -14.59 10.66 2.10
N PRO A 560 -15.22 11.51 1.25
CA PRO A 560 -15.44 12.95 1.43
C PRO A 560 -16.79 13.35 2.05
N ALA A 561 -17.57 12.43 2.62
CA ALA A 561 -18.91 12.74 3.11
C ALA A 561 -18.92 13.79 4.22
N ILE A 562 -19.79 14.79 4.10
CA ILE A 562 -19.99 15.84 5.10
C ILE A 562 -21.45 15.96 5.55
N PHE A 563 -21.65 16.46 6.78
CA PHE A 563 -22.92 16.91 7.31
C PHE A 563 -22.80 18.36 7.76
N LYS A 564 -23.84 19.16 7.55
CA LYS A 564 -23.82 20.59 7.80
C LYS A 564 -25.02 21.03 8.61
N ILE A 565 -24.75 21.93 9.55
CA ILE A 565 -25.76 22.53 10.42
C ILE A 565 -25.64 24.05 10.30
N LYS A 566 -26.75 24.73 10.03
CA LYS A 566 -26.82 26.17 9.98
C LYS A 566 -27.95 26.70 10.86
N LEU A 567 -27.65 27.74 11.62
CA LEU A 567 -28.62 28.46 12.44
C LEU A 567 -28.81 29.88 11.90
N VAL A 568 -30.05 30.39 11.97
CA VAL A 568 -30.43 31.74 11.55
C VAL A 568 -31.19 32.44 12.68
N ASP A 569 -30.73 33.63 13.05
CA ASP A 569 -31.34 34.55 14.02
C ASP A 569 -31.89 35.77 13.27
N PHE A 570 -33.16 36.12 13.51
CA PHE A 570 -33.82 37.28 12.86
C PHE A 570 -33.46 38.62 13.52
N GLY A 571 -32.27 38.73 14.09
CA GLY A 571 -31.74 39.98 14.63
C GLY A 571 -32.57 40.52 15.80
N ALA A 572 -32.44 41.82 16.08
CA ALA A 572 -33.10 42.46 17.21
C ALA A 572 -34.57 42.79 16.94
N ASP A 573 -34.98 42.91 15.67
CA ASP A 573 -36.37 43.19 15.30
C ASP A 573 -37.27 41.94 15.26
N GLY A 574 -36.65 40.74 15.27
CA GLY A 574 -37.33 39.45 15.30
C GLY A 574 -38.09 39.13 14.00
N ALA A 575 -37.72 39.76 12.88
CA ALA A 575 -38.39 39.60 11.59
C ALA A 575 -37.40 39.41 10.43
N PHE A 576 -37.64 38.38 9.62
CA PHE A 576 -36.80 38.08 8.45
C PHE A 576 -36.73 39.24 7.45
N GLY A 577 -35.52 39.55 6.97
CA GLY A 577 -35.27 40.51 5.91
C GLY A 577 -35.23 41.97 6.39
N GLY A 578 -35.12 42.21 7.70
CA GLY A 578 -34.94 43.54 8.33
C GLY A 578 -33.54 44.15 8.13
N GLY A 579 -32.57 43.32 7.74
CA GLY A 579 -31.17 43.70 7.51
C GLY A 579 -30.25 43.52 8.73
N ASP A 580 -30.79 43.01 9.83
CA ASP A 580 -30.07 42.59 11.05
C ASP A 580 -30.07 41.07 11.27
N ASP A 581 -30.58 40.28 10.31
CA ASP A 581 -30.49 38.82 10.32
C ASP A 581 -29.03 38.36 10.34
N VAL A 582 -28.72 37.36 11.18
CA VAL A 582 -27.38 36.76 11.27
C VAL A 582 -27.45 35.25 11.19
N GLU A 583 -26.44 34.63 10.61
CA GLU A 583 -26.42 33.18 10.36
C GLU A 583 -24.99 32.64 10.31
N HIS A 584 -24.84 31.35 10.58
CA HIS A 584 -23.57 30.64 10.38
C HIS A 584 -23.82 29.16 10.08
N GLU A 585 -23.00 28.58 9.20
CA GLU A 585 -23.03 27.16 8.83
C GLU A 585 -21.75 26.48 9.29
N LEU A 586 -21.90 25.38 10.01
CA LEU A 586 -20.82 24.47 10.37
C LEU A 586 -20.81 23.27 9.44
N THR A 587 -19.62 22.74 9.17
CA THR A 587 -19.40 21.50 8.43
C THR A 587 -18.76 20.47 9.36
N LEU A 588 -19.34 19.29 9.41
CA LEU A 588 -18.97 18.14 10.23
C LEU A 588 -18.62 16.97 9.33
N ASP A 589 -17.61 16.19 9.71
CA ASP A 589 -17.13 15.01 8.97
C ASP A 589 -16.58 13.95 9.95
N ALA A 590 -16.05 12.84 9.44
CA ALA A 590 -15.50 11.78 10.28
C ALA A 590 -14.25 12.20 11.10
N THR A 591 -13.74 13.42 10.91
CA THR A 591 -12.57 13.97 11.61
C THR A 591 -12.92 15.09 12.58
N THR A 592 -14.17 15.58 12.59
CA THR A 592 -14.62 16.56 13.59
C THR A 592 -14.77 15.95 14.98
N THR A 593 -14.97 16.78 16.00
CA THR A 593 -15.20 16.34 17.38
C THR A 593 -16.53 16.91 17.89
N PRO A 594 -17.55 16.08 18.18
CA PRO A 594 -17.61 14.64 17.89
C PRO A 594 -17.60 14.35 16.37
N ALA A 595 -17.05 13.18 16.01
CA ALA A 595 -17.02 12.72 14.63
C ALA A 595 -18.40 12.19 14.23
N ILE A 596 -18.85 12.48 13.00
CA ILE A 596 -20.05 11.81 12.49
C ILE A 596 -19.75 10.34 12.16
N ALA A 597 -20.67 9.46 12.52
CA ALA A 597 -20.55 8.02 12.33
C ALA A 597 -21.83 7.44 11.70
N SER A 598 -21.66 6.43 10.86
CA SER A 598 -22.77 5.65 10.31
C SER A 598 -23.22 4.58 11.30
N GLU A 599 -24.47 4.13 11.17
CA GLU A 599 -25.08 2.98 11.86
C GLU A 599 -25.10 3.07 13.40
N SER A 600 -24.84 4.25 13.97
CA SER A 600 -24.92 4.52 15.42
C SER A 600 -25.45 5.92 15.68
N TRP A 601 -26.08 6.11 16.85
CA TRP A 601 -26.54 7.43 17.27
C TRP A 601 -25.34 8.25 17.70
N VAL A 602 -25.20 9.44 17.12
CA VAL A 602 -24.19 10.43 17.45
C VAL A 602 -24.88 11.67 18.00
N GLY A 603 -24.64 11.94 19.28
CA GLY A 603 -25.04 13.19 19.92
C GLY A 603 -24.06 14.29 19.57
N LEU A 604 -24.54 15.35 18.92
CA LEU A 604 -23.75 16.51 18.53
C LEU A 604 -23.97 17.64 19.53
N ASP A 605 -23.07 17.76 20.51
CA ASP A 605 -23.00 18.90 21.43
C ASP A 605 -22.13 20.00 20.85
N ILE A 606 -22.75 21.00 20.22
CA ILE A 606 -22.05 22.06 19.49
C ILE A 606 -22.08 23.36 20.30
N PRO A 607 -20.92 23.91 20.70
CA PRO A 607 -20.86 25.24 21.30
C PRO A 607 -21.49 26.29 20.40
N LEU A 608 -22.41 27.11 20.94
CA LEU A 608 -23.00 28.22 20.17
C LEU A 608 -21.93 29.24 19.74
N ALA A 609 -20.79 29.29 20.42
CA ALA A 609 -19.65 30.13 20.05
C ALA A 609 -19.00 29.72 18.73
N ASP A 610 -19.13 28.46 18.31
CA ASP A 610 -18.57 27.97 17.05
C ASP A 610 -19.31 28.53 15.83
N PHE A 611 -20.58 28.93 16.02
CA PHE A 611 -21.36 29.66 15.03
C PHE A 611 -20.91 31.13 14.96
N THR A 612 -19.66 31.37 14.55
CA THR A 612 -19.00 32.69 14.62
C THR A 612 -19.72 33.82 13.87
N GLY A 613 -20.56 33.48 12.88
CA GLY A 613 -21.42 34.43 12.15
C GLY A 613 -22.74 34.76 12.84
N LEU A 614 -23.16 33.96 13.83
CA LEU A 614 -24.40 34.08 14.60
C LEU A 614 -24.19 35.06 15.77
N THR A 615 -23.97 36.34 15.47
CA THR A 615 -23.60 37.35 16.48
C THR A 615 -24.70 37.70 17.49
N THR A 616 -25.93 37.25 17.23
CA THR A 616 -27.09 37.31 18.13
C THR A 616 -27.78 35.95 18.16
N THR A 617 -28.40 35.61 19.30
CA THR A 617 -29.12 34.34 19.52
C THR A 617 -30.46 34.54 20.23
N GLY A 618 -30.97 35.77 20.23
CA GLY A 618 -32.19 36.15 20.96
C GLY A 618 -33.48 35.86 20.20
N HIS A 619 -33.41 35.64 18.89
CA HIS A 619 -34.54 35.37 18.01
C HIS A 619 -34.16 34.34 16.94
N LEU A 620 -33.61 33.20 17.37
CA LEU A 620 -33.38 32.07 16.47
C LEU A 620 -34.71 31.66 15.85
N ALA A 621 -34.71 31.47 14.53
CA ALA A 621 -35.93 31.26 13.77
C ALA A 621 -35.85 30.09 12.80
N GLN A 622 -34.65 29.67 12.42
CA GLN A 622 -34.44 28.57 11.49
C GLN A 622 -33.24 27.71 11.87
N LEU A 623 -33.38 26.39 11.66
CA LEU A 623 -32.31 25.40 11.64
C LEU A 623 -32.30 24.77 10.24
N ILE A 624 -31.13 24.71 9.61
CA ILE A 624 -30.95 24.05 8.31
C ILE A 624 -29.95 22.91 8.48
N ILE A 625 -30.34 21.72 8.03
CA ILE A 625 -29.48 20.54 7.95
C ILE A 625 -29.21 20.23 6.48
N SER A 626 -27.98 19.90 6.10
CA SER A 626 -27.61 19.59 4.70
C SER A 626 -26.34 18.74 4.64
N GLY A 627 -25.92 18.30 3.45
CA GLY A 627 -24.68 17.55 3.25
C GLY A 627 -24.85 16.37 2.29
N ASP A 628 -24.01 15.35 2.47
CA ASP A 628 -23.98 14.15 1.62
C ASP A 628 -24.80 12.98 2.19
N LEU A 629 -25.39 13.15 3.39
CA LEU A 629 -26.20 12.14 4.07
C LEU A 629 -27.64 12.15 3.53
N SER A 630 -27.93 11.32 2.53
CA SER A 630 -29.25 11.28 1.88
C SER A 630 -30.39 10.72 2.74
N THR A 631 -30.06 9.96 3.79
CA THR A 631 -30.97 9.42 4.81
C THR A 631 -30.46 9.78 6.21
N LEU A 632 -31.27 10.47 7.00
CA LEU A 632 -30.89 10.93 8.33
C LEU A 632 -32.06 10.77 9.31
N TYR A 633 -31.82 10.06 10.39
CA TYR A 633 -32.71 9.98 11.54
C TYR A 633 -32.24 11.00 12.56
N VAL A 634 -33.18 11.80 13.05
CA VAL A 634 -32.92 12.98 13.87
C VAL A 634 -33.83 12.93 15.09
N ASP A 635 -33.21 13.11 16.26
CA ASP A 635 -33.90 13.18 17.55
C ASP A 635 -33.25 14.23 18.45
N ASN A 636 -33.89 14.55 19.58
CA ASN A 636 -33.35 15.38 20.65
C ASN A 636 -32.72 16.69 20.16
N ILE A 637 -33.48 17.51 19.44
CA ILE A 637 -33.05 18.85 19.03
C ILE A 637 -33.37 19.85 20.14
N TYR A 638 -32.35 20.40 20.78
CA TYR A 638 -32.53 21.40 21.83
C TYR A 638 -31.32 22.32 22.01
N PHE A 639 -31.55 23.50 22.57
CA PHE A 639 -30.50 24.36 23.08
C PHE A 639 -30.38 24.16 24.59
N TYR A 640 -29.16 24.16 25.10
CA TYR A 640 -28.96 24.06 26.53
C TYR A 640 -27.80 24.91 27.03
N THR A 641 -27.84 25.19 28.33
CA THR A 641 -26.70 25.75 29.04
C THR A 641 -25.90 24.60 29.67
N SER A 642 -24.63 24.47 29.30
CA SER A 642 -23.70 23.47 29.84
C SER A 642 -23.47 23.80 31.30
N GLY A 643 -24.28 23.15 32.12
CA GLY A 643 -24.28 23.33 33.56
C GLY A 643 -25.32 22.50 34.29
N GLY A 644 -25.69 21.37 33.69
CA GLY A 644 -26.84 20.56 34.08
C GLY A 644 -26.54 19.22 34.75
N GLY A 645 -25.31 18.69 34.72
CA GLY A 645 -24.92 17.45 35.41
C GLY A 645 -24.55 17.69 36.88
N THR A 646 -25.46 18.23 37.68
CA THR A 646 -25.33 18.44 39.16
C THR A 646 -24.13 19.23 39.70
N GLY A 647 -23.37 19.87 38.83
CA GLY A 647 -22.48 20.99 39.16
C GLY A 647 -21.77 21.46 37.90
N THR A 648 -21.84 22.74 37.55
CA THR A 648 -20.73 23.42 36.85
C THR A 648 -19.55 23.64 37.80
N GLU A 649 -19.84 23.53 39.09
CA GLU A 649 -18.97 23.70 40.22
C GLU A 649 -19.32 22.65 41.29
N PRO A 650 -18.36 22.26 42.14
CA PRO A 650 -18.63 21.34 43.23
C PRO A 650 -19.66 21.94 44.21
N ALA A 651 -20.74 21.20 44.51
CA ALA A 651 -21.78 21.68 45.43
C ALA A 651 -21.34 21.70 46.91
N THR A 652 -20.30 20.94 47.26
CA THR A 652 -19.71 20.88 48.60
C THR A 652 -18.23 21.23 48.51
N PRO A 653 -17.65 21.85 49.55
CA PRO A 653 -16.21 22.13 49.56
C PRO A 653 -15.41 20.82 49.53
N ALA A 654 -14.14 20.90 49.11
CA ALA A 654 -13.25 19.75 49.15
C ALA A 654 -13.11 19.20 50.59
N PRO A 655 -13.01 17.87 50.78
CA PRO A 655 -12.91 17.29 52.12
C PRO A 655 -11.70 17.82 52.91
N THR A 656 -11.95 18.48 54.05
CA THR A 656 -10.92 19.11 54.87
C THR A 656 -9.86 18.09 55.35
N PRO A 657 -8.55 18.27 55.02
CA PRO A 657 -7.50 17.39 55.50
C PRO A 657 -7.31 17.48 57.02
N THR A 658 -6.98 16.37 57.67
CA THR A 658 -6.93 16.25 59.16
C THR A 658 -5.54 15.96 59.72
N PHE A 659 -4.49 16.22 58.94
CA PHE A 659 -3.10 16.06 59.36
C PHE A 659 -2.73 17.02 60.50
N ALA A 660 -1.75 16.63 61.32
CA ALA A 660 -1.25 17.54 62.35
C ALA A 660 -0.49 18.69 61.68
N ALA A 661 -0.74 19.94 62.09
CA ALA A 661 -0.15 21.11 61.44
C ALA A 661 1.40 21.14 61.44
N GLY A 662 2.06 20.41 62.36
CA GLY A 662 3.52 20.26 62.36
C GLY A 662 4.06 19.26 61.34
N ASP A 663 3.18 18.50 60.71
CA ASP A 663 3.47 17.44 59.75
C ASP A 663 3.02 17.82 58.32
N VAL A 664 2.71 19.10 58.07
CA VAL A 664 2.21 19.61 56.79
C VAL A 664 3.04 20.78 56.30
N ILE A 665 3.37 20.76 55.01
CA ILE A 665 3.77 21.95 54.24
C ILE A 665 2.63 22.23 53.25
N SER A 666 1.86 23.29 53.48
CA SER A 666 0.68 23.64 52.68
C SER A 666 1.04 24.67 51.61
N LEU A 667 0.71 24.40 50.35
CA LEU A 667 0.79 25.37 49.25
C LEU A 667 -0.55 26.09 49.11
N PHE A 668 -1.67 25.36 49.22
CA PHE A 668 -3.02 25.90 49.18
C PHE A 668 -3.98 25.02 49.96
N SER A 669 -4.41 25.48 51.14
CA SER A 669 -5.42 24.82 51.96
C SER A 669 -5.93 25.78 53.05
N ASN A 670 -7.24 25.94 53.19
CA ASN A 670 -7.85 26.78 54.24
C ASN A 670 -7.48 26.40 55.69
N PRO A 671 -7.38 25.11 56.09
CA PRO A 671 -7.03 24.74 57.48
C PRO A 671 -5.56 24.97 57.87
N TYR A 672 -4.63 25.20 56.94
CA TYR A 672 -3.20 25.33 57.24
C TYR A 672 -2.67 26.72 56.87
N SER A 673 -1.51 27.08 57.43
CA SER A 673 -0.78 28.27 56.96
C SER A 673 -0.04 27.92 55.68
N ASN A 674 -0.39 28.60 54.59
CA ASN A 674 0.23 28.36 53.28
C ASN A 674 1.61 29.00 53.21
N VAL A 675 2.55 28.29 52.58
CA VAL A 675 3.83 28.84 52.13
C VAL A 675 3.62 29.72 50.91
N THR A 676 4.63 30.52 50.56
CA THR A 676 4.57 31.38 49.37
C THR A 676 4.56 30.52 48.10
N VAL A 677 3.61 30.80 47.20
CA VAL A 677 3.58 30.31 45.82
C VAL A 677 3.68 31.54 44.92
N ASP A 678 4.61 31.54 43.98
CA ASP A 678 4.90 32.68 43.11
C ASP A 678 3.78 32.90 42.09
N THR A 679 3.35 31.81 41.46
CA THR A 679 2.19 31.80 40.56
C THR A 679 1.48 30.45 40.54
N TRP A 680 0.17 30.49 40.31
CA TRP A 680 -0.69 29.32 40.10
C TRP A 680 -0.95 29.03 38.61
N SER A 681 -0.48 29.91 37.73
CA SER A 681 -0.43 29.73 36.28
C SER A 681 0.75 30.52 35.75
N ALA A 682 1.72 29.82 35.16
CA ALA A 682 2.96 30.42 34.69
C ALA A 682 2.83 30.88 33.24
N ASP A 683 3.57 31.89 32.82
CA ASP A 683 3.47 32.45 31.45
C ASP A 683 3.74 31.43 30.32
N TRP A 684 4.31 30.27 30.65
CA TRP A 684 4.63 29.17 29.73
C TRP A 684 3.56 28.07 29.70
N ASP A 685 2.50 28.19 30.50
CA ASP A 685 1.43 27.21 30.56
C ASP A 685 0.34 27.44 29.51
N ASN A 686 -0.64 26.54 29.49
CA ASN A 686 -1.82 26.64 28.63
C ASN A 686 -3.05 26.21 29.44
N ALA A 687 -3.47 27.10 30.33
CA ALA A 687 -4.69 27.02 31.11
C ALA A 687 -5.10 28.42 31.59
N ASP A 688 -6.40 28.63 31.79
CA ASP A 688 -6.89 29.78 32.53
C ASP A 688 -7.04 29.40 34.00
N VAL A 689 -6.57 30.26 34.93
CA VAL A 689 -6.76 30.05 36.38
C VAL A 689 -7.56 31.17 37.02
N ALA A 690 -8.50 30.81 37.89
CA ALA A 690 -9.29 31.73 38.69
C ALA A 690 -9.38 31.28 40.16
N ASP A 691 -9.48 32.26 41.06
CA ASP A 691 -9.83 32.01 42.47
C ASP A 691 -11.34 32.03 42.63
N VAL A 692 -11.90 30.92 43.12
CA VAL A 692 -13.34 30.77 43.38
C VAL A 692 -13.59 30.35 44.83
N GLN A 693 -14.85 30.43 45.23
CA GLN A 693 -15.31 30.05 46.57
C GLN A 693 -16.36 28.96 46.46
N VAL A 694 -16.04 27.76 46.95
CA VAL A 694 -16.97 26.64 46.98
C VAL A 694 -17.54 26.52 48.38
N SER A 695 -18.79 26.97 48.58
CA SER A 695 -19.44 27.01 49.91
C SER A 695 -18.58 27.67 51.01
N GLY A 696 -17.80 28.69 50.64
CA GLY A 696 -16.91 29.44 51.54
C GLY A 696 -15.53 28.81 51.79
N ASN A 697 -15.17 27.76 51.05
CA ASN A 697 -13.80 27.26 50.97
C ASN A 697 -13.12 27.87 49.73
N ASP A 698 -11.85 28.25 49.87
CA ASP A 698 -11.07 28.80 48.76
C ASP A 698 -10.73 27.66 47.81
N THR A 699 -10.85 27.86 46.51
CA THR A 699 -10.63 26.81 45.51
C THR A 699 -10.04 27.43 44.25
N LYS A 700 -9.04 26.78 43.65
CA LYS A 700 -8.54 27.17 42.33
C LYS A 700 -9.41 26.54 41.25
N LEU A 701 -9.85 27.32 40.27
CA LEU A 701 -10.55 26.84 39.09
C LEU A 701 -9.62 26.96 37.90
N TYR A 702 -9.31 25.83 37.26
CA TYR A 702 -8.66 25.77 35.96
C TYR A 702 -9.71 25.52 34.88
N THR A 703 -9.65 26.28 33.79
CA THR A 703 -10.43 26.06 32.55
C THR A 703 -9.49 26.07 31.35
N ASN A 704 -9.89 25.48 30.22
CA ASN A 704 -9.02 25.31 29.05
C ASN A 704 -7.70 24.60 29.42
N LEU A 705 -7.75 23.65 30.36
CA LEU A 705 -6.57 23.01 30.93
C LEU A 705 -5.93 22.01 29.94
N VAL A 706 -4.98 22.48 29.14
CA VAL A 706 -4.04 21.58 28.47
C VAL A 706 -2.95 21.19 29.48
N PHE A 707 -2.27 22.18 30.05
CA PHE A 707 -1.40 22.01 31.22
C PHE A 707 -1.22 23.35 31.96
N ALA A 708 -1.09 23.31 33.29
CA ALA A 708 -0.87 24.50 34.13
C ALA A 708 0.42 24.39 34.95
N GLY A 709 1.19 25.48 34.96
CA GLY A 709 2.45 25.59 35.68
C GLY A 709 2.30 26.32 37.01
N ILE A 710 2.55 25.65 38.14
CA ILE A 710 2.53 26.24 39.48
C ILE A 710 3.98 26.37 39.98
N GLU A 711 4.41 27.60 40.22
CA GLU A 711 5.80 27.90 40.58
C GLU A 711 5.92 28.45 42.00
N PHE A 712 6.91 27.96 42.73
CA PHE A 712 7.31 28.41 44.07
C PHE A 712 8.84 28.46 44.14
N THR A 713 9.41 29.12 43.14
CA THR A 713 10.86 29.25 42.90
C THR A 713 11.53 30.27 43.82
N SER A 714 10.79 31.29 44.28
CA SER A 714 11.33 32.29 45.23
C SER A 714 11.55 31.70 46.63
N GLN A 715 10.81 30.64 46.95
CA GLN A 715 10.93 29.87 48.18
C GLN A 715 10.61 28.40 47.91
N THR A 716 11.62 27.64 47.49
CA THR A 716 11.48 26.20 47.23
C THR A 716 11.11 25.42 48.50
N ILE A 717 10.51 24.25 48.30
CA ILE A 717 10.01 23.38 49.35
C ILE A 717 11.03 22.27 49.64
N ASP A 718 11.45 22.19 50.90
CA ASP A 718 12.14 21.02 51.45
C ASP A 718 11.10 19.98 51.89
N ALA A 719 10.84 19.01 51.00
CA ALA A 719 9.95 17.88 51.21
C ALA A 719 10.72 16.60 51.60
N THR A 720 11.99 16.69 52.02
CA THR A 720 12.82 15.52 52.33
C THR A 720 12.24 14.64 53.44
N ASP A 721 11.68 15.28 54.47
CA ASP A 721 11.02 14.64 55.62
C ASP A 721 9.54 14.27 55.34
N MET A 722 9.01 14.62 54.17
CA MET A 722 7.62 14.32 53.79
C MET A 722 7.50 12.93 53.16
N THR A 723 6.33 12.32 53.32
CA THR A 723 6.04 10.97 52.79
C THR A 723 5.06 11.00 51.62
N HIS A 724 4.19 12.01 51.53
CA HIS A 724 3.16 12.11 50.49
C HIS A 724 3.00 13.52 49.93
N PHE A 725 2.61 13.59 48.67
CA PHE A 725 1.98 14.75 48.04
C PHE A 725 0.46 14.55 48.05
N HIS A 726 -0.28 15.60 48.44
CA HIS A 726 -1.73 15.58 48.56
C HIS A 726 -2.34 16.69 47.72
N MET A 727 -3.37 16.34 46.94
CA MET A 727 -4.19 17.27 46.17
C MET A 727 -5.60 16.71 46.08
N GLN A 728 -6.59 17.59 46.10
CA GLN A 728 -7.97 17.24 45.80
C GLN A 728 -8.42 17.95 44.54
N ILE A 729 -9.05 17.20 43.65
CA ILE A 729 -9.65 17.76 42.44
C ILE A 729 -11.12 17.42 42.34
N TRP A 730 -11.88 18.26 41.66
CA TRP A 730 -13.22 17.97 41.19
C TRP A 730 -13.31 18.46 39.75
N THR A 731 -13.90 17.67 38.85
CA THR A 731 -14.10 18.06 37.46
C THR A 731 -15.55 17.79 37.04
N PRO A 732 -16.18 18.69 36.28
CA PRO A 732 -17.46 18.42 35.65
C PRO A 732 -17.31 17.57 34.37
N ASP A 733 -16.08 17.43 33.85
CA ASP A 733 -15.84 16.87 32.52
C ASP A 733 -15.85 15.33 32.53
N PRO A 734 -16.16 14.69 31.39
CA PRO A 734 -16.13 13.23 31.27
C PRO A 734 -14.78 12.63 31.65
N SER A 735 -14.80 11.54 32.43
CA SER A 735 -13.60 10.84 32.90
C SER A 735 -13.35 9.50 32.20
N ALA A 736 -14.17 9.14 31.20
CA ALA A 736 -14.00 7.91 30.43
C ALA A 736 -12.89 8.07 29.37
N PRO A 737 -12.23 6.97 28.92
CA PRO A 737 -11.19 7.02 27.91
C PRO A 737 -11.65 7.79 26.66
N PRO A 738 -10.83 8.71 26.14
CA PRO A 738 -9.38 8.85 26.39
C PRO A 738 -8.97 9.81 27.53
N ALA A 739 -9.89 10.23 28.42
CA ALA A 739 -9.59 11.20 29.48
C ALA A 739 -8.49 10.74 30.46
N VAL A 740 -7.53 11.64 30.76
CA VAL A 740 -6.44 11.43 31.72
C VAL A 740 -6.07 12.73 32.43
N PHE A 741 -5.78 12.66 33.73
CA PHE A 741 -5.22 13.77 34.50
C PHE A 741 -3.79 13.44 34.92
N ARG A 742 -2.84 14.37 34.77
CA ARG A 742 -1.44 14.13 35.15
C ARG A 742 -0.95 15.13 36.20
N VAL A 743 -0.08 14.64 37.08
CA VAL A 743 0.58 15.43 38.12
C VAL A 743 2.08 15.23 38.00
N LYS A 744 2.83 16.32 37.89
CA LYS A 744 4.29 16.32 37.80
C LYS A 744 4.90 17.23 38.86
N LEU A 745 5.98 16.76 39.49
CA LEU A 745 6.78 17.53 40.43
C LEU A 745 8.19 17.72 39.90
N VAL A 746 8.78 18.88 40.16
CA VAL A 746 10.15 19.24 39.77
C VAL A 746 10.93 19.75 40.98
N ASP A 747 12.11 19.20 41.21
CA ASP A 747 13.07 19.60 42.24
C ASP A 747 14.34 20.13 41.58
N PHE A 748 14.78 21.34 41.94
CA PHE A 748 15.94 22.02 41.36
C PHE A 748 17.28 21.52 41.92
N GLY A 749 17.36 20.23 42.22
CA GLY A 749 18.60 19.58 42.62
C GLY A 749 19.21 20.12 43.92
N ALA A 750 20.51 19.94 44.10
CA ALA A 750 21.23 20.37 45.30
C ALA A 750 21.63 21.86 45.25
N ASP A 751 21.73 22.44 44.05
CA ASP A 751 22.09 23.85 43.89
C ASP A 751 20.90 24.81 44.09
N GLY A 752 19.67 24.29 44.03
CA GLY A 752 18.44 25.02 44.26
C GLY A 752 18.08 25.99 43.13
N ALA A 753 18.60 25.77 41.91
CA ALA A 753 18.40 26.63 40.76
C ALA A 753 18.08 25.83 39.48
N PHE A 754 17.04 26.26 38.77
CA PHE A 754 16.64 25.63 37.51
C PHE A 754 17.76 25.67 36.45
N GLY A 755 17.96 24.55 35.77
CA GLY A 755 18.90 24.41 34.66
C GLY A 755 20.36 24.21 35.09
N GLY A 756 20.61 23.88 36.36
CA GLY A 756 21.92 23.55 36.92
C GLY A 756 22.48 22.19 36.47
N GLY A 757 21.64 21.34 35.88
CA GLY A 757 21.97 19.99 35.41
C GLY A 757 21.79 18.90 36.47
N ASP A 758 21.31 19.25 37.66
CA ASP A 758 20.90 18.36 38.75
C ASP A 758 19.40 18.42 39.04
N ASP A 759 18.61 19.11 38.21
CA ASP A 759 17.15 19.11 38.27
C ASP A 759 16.60 17.69 38.08
N VAL A 760 15.59 17.33 38.86
CA VAL A 760 14.92 16.04 38.79
C VAL A 760 13.41 16.19 38.78
N GLU A 761 12.73 15.36 38.01
CA GLU A 761 11.28 15.46 37.81
C GLU A 761 10.65 14.10 37.56
N HIS A 762 9.35 13.99 37.85
CA HIS A 762 8.56 12.82 37.49
C HIS A 762 7.08 13.19 37.35
N GLU A 763 6.41 12.56 36.39
CA GLU A 763 4.99 12.73 36.10
C GLU A 763 4.24 11.42 36.33
N LEU A 764 3.07 11.51 36.95
CA LEU A 764 2.14 10.41 37.15
C LEU A 764 0.85 10.70 36.38
N THR A 765 0.27 9.67 35.76
CA THR A 765 -0.97 9.74 34.98
C THR A 765 -2.09 8.99 35.71
N PHE A 766 -3.29 9.59 35.75
CA PHE A 766 -4.49 9.07 36.38
C PHE A 766 -5.65 9.01 35.38
N ASP A 767 -6.27 7.85 35.26
CA ASP A 767 -7.44 7.56 34.42
C ASP A 767 -8.53 6.83 35.22
N GLU A 768 -9.64 6.45 34.58
CA GLU A 768 -10.73 5.71 35.24
C GLU A 768 -10.32 4.35 35.83
N GLY A 769 -9.21 3.77 35.37
CA GLY A 769 -8.65 2.49 35.82
C GLY A 769 -7.60 2.62 36.95
N THR A 770 -7.15 3.83 37.25
CA THR A 770 -6.16 4.08 38.31
C THR A 770 -6.76 4.04 39.72
N THR A 771 -5.92 4.17 40.76
CA THR A 771 -6.36 4.25 42.15
C THR A 771 -5.65 5.43 42.85
N PRO A 772 -6.38 6.52 43.16
CA PRO A 772 -7.81 6.74 42.94
C PRO A 772 -8.16 6.86 41.44
N ALA A 773 -9.34 6.39 41.06
CA ALA A 773 -9.84 6.51 39.69
C ALA A 773 -10.23 7.97 39.39
N LEU A 774 -9.97 8.41 38.16
CA LEU A 774 -10.51 9.67 37.65
C LEU A 774 -12.04 9.53 37.50
N ALA A 775 -12.80 10.48 38.04
CA ALA A 775 -14.27 10.46 38.06
C ALA A 775 -14.86 11.88 37.99
N ALA A 776 -15.85 12.07 37.11
CA ALA A 776 -16.60 13.32 37.02
C ALA A 776 -17.55 13.53 38.20
N GLY A 777 -17.81 14.80 38.57
CA GLY A 777 -18.87 15.19 39.50
C GLY A 777 -18.63 14.92 40.98
N ALA A 778 -17.44 14.41 41.37
CA ALA A 778 -17.09 14.16 42.77
C ALA A 778 -15.65 14.62 43.10
N TRP A 779 -15.40 14.97 44.37
CA TRP A 779 -14.05 15.31 44.82
C TRP A 779 -13.20 14.04 44.89
N ILE A 780 -12.13 14.02 44.11
CA ILE A 780 -11.10 12.98 44.08
C ILE A 780 -9.96 13.43 44.97
N THR A 781 -9.45 12.53 45.81
CA THR A 781 -8.29 12.80 46.66
C THR A 781 -7.07 12.04 46.14
N PHE A 782 -6.14 12.75 45.53
CA PHE A 782 -4.82 12.24 45.20
C PHE A 782 -3.92 12.36 46.42
N ASN A 783 -3.75 11.25 47.13
CA ASN A 783 -2.81 11.15 48.24
C ASN A 783 -1.64 10.25 47.83
N ILE A 784 -0.69 10.84 47.11
CA ILE A 784 0.34 10.14 46.34
C ILE A 784 1.59 9.97 47.20
N PRO A 785 2.06 8.72 47.44
CA PRO A 785 3.36 8.49 48.05
C PRO A 785 4.47 9.17 47.24
N LEU A 786 5.36 9.93 47.90
CA LEU A 786 6.49 10.56 47.21
C LEU A 786 7.45 9.53 46.59
N SER A 787 7.40 8.27 47.04
CA SER A 787 8.12 7.15 46.42
C SER A 787 7.64 6.80 45.01
N ASP A 788 6.41 7.17 44.65
CA ASP A 788 5.83 6.86 43.34
C ASP A 788 6.37 7.80 42.26
N PHE A 789 6.82 9.00 42.66
CA PHE A 789 7.60 9.91 41.82
C PHE A 789 9.03 9.41 41.65
N THR A 790 9.21 8.28 40.97
CA THR A 790 10.50 7.56 40.90
C THR A 790 11.65 8.36 40.28
N GLY A 791 11.33 9.35 39.44
CA GLY A 791 12.30 10.30 38.88
C GLY A 791 12.70 11.43 39.82
N LEU A 792 11.90 11.72 40.86
CA LEU A 792 12.13 12.79 41.84
C LEU A 792 13.11 12.32 42.94
N VAL A 793 14.35 12.02 42.54
CA VAL A 793 15.37 11.38 43.42
C VAL A 793 15.91 12.32 44.52
N THR A 794 15.72 13.62 44.37
CA THR A 794 15.93 14.66 45.39
C THR A 794 14.61 15.36 45.68
N ARG A 795 14.46 15.85 46.93
CA ARG A 795 13.22 16.49 47.42
C ARG A 795 13.51 17.69 48.32
N GLY A 796 14.72 18.23 48.23
CA GLY A 796 15.20 19.32 49.11
C GLY A 796 14.86 20.71 48.58
N HIS A 797 14.58 20.83 47.28
CA HIS A 797 14.29 22.07 46.60
C HIS A 797 13.19 21.87 45.54
N VAL A 798 12.08 21.25 45.93
CA VAL A 798 10.89 21.16 45.06
C VAL A 798 10.45 22.58 44.75
N ALA A 799 10.31 22.91 43.47
CA ALA A 799 10.14 24.29 43.02
C ALA A 799 8.95 24.49 42.06
N GLN A 800 8.49 23.40 41.42
CA GLN A 800 7.36 23.45 40.51
C GLN A 800 6.43 22.24 40.68
N LEU A 801 5.15 22.50 40.41
CA LEU A 801 4.08 21.52 40.25
C LEU A 801 3.42 21.78 38.90
N ILE A 802 3.21 20.73 38.11
CA ILE A 802 2.50 20.82 36.84
C ILE A 802 1.30 19.89 36.90
N ILE A 803 0.13 20.39 36.50
CA ILE A 803 -1.09 19.61 36.30
C ILE A 803 -1.45 19.62 34.81
N VAL A 804 -1.91 18.49 34.28
CA VAL A 804 -2.18 18.31 32.84
C VAL A 804 -3.56 17.71 32.66
N GLY A 805 -4.35 18.29 31.75
CA GLY A 805 -5.71 17.87 31.41
C GLY A 805 -5.88 17.25 30.02
N ASP A 806 -4.89 17.34 29.13
CA ASP A 806 -5.00 16.84 27.74
C ASP A 806 -5.06 15.29 27.63
N PRO A 807 -6.10 14.69 26.99
CA PRO A 807 -7.16 15.33 26.18
C PRO A 807 -8.43 15.76 26.93
N PHE A 808 -8.69 15.24 28.13
CA PHE A 808 -9.71 15.71 29.09
C PHE A 808 -9.24 15.30 30.50
N PRO A 809 -9.52 16.06 31.59
CA PRO A 809 -10.47 17.17 31.69
C PRO A 809 -9.90 18.56 31.37
N ASP A 810 -10.73 19.44 30.80
CA ASP A 810 -10.44 20.83 30.48
C ASP A 810 -10.76 21.80 31.64
N THR A 811 -11.66 21.40 32.53
CA THR A 811 -12.16 22.14 33.69
C THR A 811 -11.88 21.36 34.97
N VAL A 812 -11.08 21.94 35.87
CA VAL A 812 -10.69 21.30 37.13
C VAL A 812 -10.70 22.29 38.28
N TYR A 813 -11.44 21.96 39.33
CA TYR A 813 -11.39 22.64 40.63
C TYR A 813 -10.34 21.95 41.49
N VAL A 814 -9.37 22.70 42.01
CA VAL A 814 -8.24 22.20 42.78
C VAL A 814 -8.24 22.83 44.17
N ASP A 815 -8.14 22.00 45.21
CA ASP A 815 -8.01 22.43 46.60
C ASP A 815 -7.04 21.50 47.35
N ASN A 816 -6.62 21.91 48.54
CA ASN A 816 -5.79 21.14 49.48
C ASN A 816 -4.49 20.62 48.84
N VAL A 817 -3.72 21.51 48.20
CA VAL A 817 -2.40 21.21 47.64
C VAL A 817 -1.35 21.32 48.74
N LEU A 818 -0.80 20.18 49.18
CA LEU A 818 0.14 20.12 50.30
C LEU A 818 1.06 18.90 50.27
N PHE A 819 2.16 18.95 51.02
CA PHE A 819 2.99 17.79 51.37
C PHE A 819 2.78 17.44 52.84
N HIS A 820 2.75 16.14 53.17
CA HIS A 820 2.63 15.68 54.55
C HIS A 820 3.42 14.40 54.85
N LYS A 821 3.57 14.05 56.13
CA LYS A 821 4.34 12.89 56.58
C LYS A 821 3.57 11.86 57.41
#